data_AF-A0A9D0LLW1-F1
#
_entry.id   AF-A0A9D0LLW1-F1
#
_cell.length_a   1.000
_cell.length_b   1.000
_cell.length_c   1.000
_cell.angle_alpha   90.00
_cell.angle_beta   90.00
_cell.angle_gamma   90.00
#
_symmetry.space_group_name_H-M   'P 1'
#
loop_
_entity.id
_entity.type
_entity.pdbx_description
1 polymer ?
#
loop_
_entity_poly.entity_id
_entity_poly.type
_entity_poly.pdbx_seq_one_letter_code
_entity_poly.pdbx_strand_id
1 'polypeptide(L)'
;MRRLGLGLGLALLAWLSLFTLLSRFSAPVEASPTLSSEMAVSRSQSPDPQAPPSLCFWRDGEPFCRPVVRAAGTASPTVWAMLDALLAGPSPQEQAQGIVTAIPAGTRLEGLARRGDVITLYLRLEAPDQLDFETVEATVEQIARTLDSLGYDHVRLLARPPDGAWRPLSAYLPPLPLPRKPLGDGAALGTASLGQPPAEGRRQASGGLSGKTVYVSAGHGWLWNGSAWRTQRPPYQQIIEDHNNAEVVNQFLLRYLWNAGADVWPVRERDMHAVAVVADDADAGFRTVGTWTTVSSGGYGGGYRTATAQATASLTATWTFTLPESGVYALYVWYRAGADRVPDARYAVHHAGGVTTVSVDQRVHGSTWRYVGTFPFRAGQPATVTLSNGSAQPGAVVVADAMRVGGGTFDDLTGIETSATYPPDKPWWEMGAYYYVQHQGLDPNDWPYFNDVVARPMYARWEHADTGEEAVYIAWHTNGYNGDNTLYRGTESYIHSFQPVTGSDRLQYWVHQELVRDIRLGWDPAWTDRGMKSKDLGELRELWDARGPAYSIPGVLLEIAYHDNEADANALKDPRFALLAARAVYQGIVKYFEEKEGVDLTLLPEPPTHLVARNSGVGQVTLSWRPPPTDTAGLLGDPATGYRLYVGSLADGDGSLVAWGDAIPVTTTSYTLTGLEADRLYFFKVTATNAGGESFPTPVLAVRTSPTGEAAYLLVQGFDRIDRFALLPEQDPVEGDNLRMFLGRMNGYDTIIAHAVALTRAFDSALNEAVADGDLSLGLYPVVDWILGEESTVDRTLDGAEQSALTAFLDGGGALFLSGSEVGWDLEASGNGQDFYRNYLRAGYVGDDAGTYAVLPTAGGIFAGMGGFRFDEPTAYDADFPDQLSALNGSTAALTYDGGNGGVAALQYADGCQRLVYFGFPFETIAGAATRATVMARVMDFLDACVSQAPQTAITSPVSGLATNRPPTFGGTALAVNGLRRVEVQVRYEGPARCDGGTLGTLDPPCAWDGSRWVTGTVWLTATGTAAWSYPLTMALPDGSYRLQARAWDSTGLSDTSPAQVAFVYDTISPTAVTLITPTGGITVSGEAVVFRWTEPVSDTGSPLRYRLEVDGQGVTTTATAYTMTLLPGDHRWRVQALDAAGNRAPWSPEASFVVGASSVYLPLVLRDYPDPSANAACQDLILNGGFESDEGWLINDTTYPATYTLALVHSGSRAMQ
;
A
#
# COMPACT_ATOMS: atom_id res chain seq x y z
N MET A 1 -10.38 33.83 44.10
CA MET A 1 -10.03 34.93 45.05
C MET A 1 -9.00 35.83 44.39
N ARG A 2 -9.12 37.19 44.41
CA ARG A 2 -8.08 38.19 43.97
C ARG A 2 -7.64 38.06 42.47
N ARG A 3 -7.01 39.01 41.75
CA ARG A 3 -6.85 40.51 41.67
C ARG A 3 -6.03 40.75 40.36
N LEU A 4 -6.11 41.79 39.53
CA LEU A 4 -6.88 43.06 39.36
C LEU A 4 -7.30 43.15 37.85
N GLY A 5 -7.95 44.17 37.27
CA GLY A 5 -8.62 45.38 37.78
C GLY A 5 -8.18 46.69 37.08
N LEU A 6 -9.17 47.53 36.70
CA LEU A 6 -9.10 48.84 36.01
C LEU A 6 -8.78 48.80 34.49
N GLY A 7 -9.40 49.65 33.64
CA GLY A 7 -10.57 50.51 33.87
C GLY A 7 -10.82 51.62 32.83
N LEU A 8 -12.03 52.24 32.92
CA LEU A 8 -12.55 53.44 32.24
C LEU A 8 -13.15 53.23 30.81
N GLY A 9 -14.29 53.85 30.45
CA GLY A 9 -15.26 54.61 31.26
C GLY A 9 -16.26 55.49 30.46
N LEU A 10 -17.40 55.84 31.10
CA LEU A 10 -18.52 56.72 30.63
C LEU A 10 -19.43 56.07 29.54
N ALA A 11 -20.76 55.90 29.70
CA ALA A 11 -21.89 56.73 30.17
C ALA A 11 -22.43 57.69 29.08
N LEU A 12 -23.64 57.53 28.49
CA LEU A 12 -25.02 57.25 28.97
C LEU A 12 -25.77 58.50 29.46
N LEU A 13 -26.66 59.03 28.59
CA LEU A 13 -27.78 60.00 28.77
C LEU A 13 -28.43 60.21 27.35
N ALA A 14 -29.68 60.66 27.13
CA ALA A 14 -30.95 60.55 27.88
C ALA A 14 -32.15 61.17 27.10
N TRP A 15 -33.37 60.68 27.40
CA TRP A 15 -34.68 61.37 27.37
C TRP A 15 -35.52 61.53 26.08
N LEU A 16 -36.84 61.72 26.31
CA LEU A 16 -37.97 61.75 25.36
C LEU A 16 -38.53 63.19 25.20
N SER A 17 -39.21 63.47 24.07
CA SER A 17 -40.59 64.05 23.98
C SER A 17 -41.02 64.26 22.51
N LEU A 18 -42.17 63.77 22.01
CA LEU A 18 -43.56 64.29 22.13
C LEU A 18 -43.76 65.62 21.35
N PHE A 19 -44.61 65.74 20.30
CA PHE A 19 -46.09 65.75 20.36
C PHE A 19 -46.80 65.67 18.96
N THR A 20 -47.70 64.68 18.72
CA THR A 20 -49.01 64.77 17.97
C THR A 20 -49.09 65.14 16.45
N LEU A 21 -50.21 65.03 15.67
CA LEU A 21 -51.64 64.71 15.94
C LEU A 21 -52.43 64.17 14.71
N LEU A 22 -53.35 63.18 14.89
CA LEU A 22 -54.54 62.81 14.04
C LEU A 22 -54.33 62.35 12.56
N SER A 23 -55.19 61.55 11.89
CA SER A 23 -56.50 60.94 12.22
C SER A 23 -56.86 59.64 11.44
N ARG A 24 -57.51 58.66 12.12
CA ARG A 24 -58.60 57.70 11.70
C ARG A 24 -58.65 57.19 10.23
N PHE A 25 -58.88 55.89 9.94
CA PHE A 25 -59.99 55.03 10.43
C PHE A 25 -59.72 53.51 10.27
N SER A 26 -60.40 52.71 11.12
CA SER A 26 -60.80 51.29 10.94
C SER A 26 -59.74 50.17 10.93
N ALA A 27 -60.18 48.97 11.33
CA ALA A 27 -59.43 47.71 11.57
C ALA A 27 -60.35 46.51 11.16
N PRO A 28 -60.03 45.21 11.37
CA PRO A 28 -58.81 44.57 11.90
C PRO A 28 -58.29 43.41 11.01
N VAL A 29 -57.30 42.63 11.51
CA VAL A 29 -57.21 41.14 11.50
C VAL A 29 -55.92 40.71 12.24
N GLU A 30 -55.82 39.43 12.59
CA GLU A 30 -54.93 38.87 13.64
C GLU A 30 -53.51 38.50 13.17
N ALA A 31 -52.70 38.02 14.12
CA ALA A 31 -51.25 37.91 14.05
C ALA A 31 -50.70 36.75 13.20
N SER A 32 -49.47 36.94 12.73
CA SER A 32 -48.51 35.86 12.42
C SER A 32 -47.13 36.24 13.01
N PRO A 33 -46.32 35.28 13.47
CA PRO A 33 -45.09 35.56 14.21
C PRO A 33 -43.95 36.06 13.31
N THR A 34 -43.08 36.90 13.90
CA THR A 34 -41.88 37.43 13.24
C THR A 34 -40.73 36.43 13.26
N LEU A 35 -40.29 35.95 12.09
CA LEU A 35 -38.91 35.51 11.89
C LEU A 35 -38.05 36.75 11.64
N SER A 36 -36.95 36.91 12.39
CA SER A 36 -36.15 38.15 12.37
C SER A 36 -34.64 37.88 12.51
N SER A 37 -34.03 37.37 11.44
CA SER A 37 -32.57 37.24 11.32
C SER A 37 -32.12 37.05 9.85
N GLU A 38 -32.48 37.98 8.96
CA GLU A 38 -31.81 38.07 7.65
C GLU A 38 -30.37 38.59 7.87
N MET A 39 -29.39 37.69 7.90
CA MET A 39 -27.99 38.07 7.67
C MET A 39 -27.80 38.33 6.17
N ALA A 40 -27.11 39.43 5.84
CA ALA A 40 -26.94 39.83 4.45
C ALA A 40 -25.92 38.93 3.74
N VAL A 41 -26.41 37.96 2.96
CA VAL A 41 -25.58 37.19 2.02
C VAL A 41 -25.01 38.16 0.98
N SER A 42 -23.69 38.34 1.02
CA SER A 42 -22.96 39.10 0.00
C SER A 42 -22.99 38.31 -1.32
N ARG A 43 -23.62 38.88 -2.35
CA ARG A 43 -23.72 38.24 -3.67
C ARG A 43 -22.55 38.62 -4.55
N SER A 44 -21.89 37.62 -5.12
CA SER A 44 -20.88 37.73 -6.17
C SER A 44 -21.12 36.61 -7.20
N GLN A 45 -21.09 36.83 -8.52
CA GLN A 45 -20.79 38.05 -9.29
C GLN A 45 -21.94 38.44 -10.25
N SER A 46 -21.71 39.47 -11.06
CA SER A 46 -22.56 39.90 -12.17
C SER A 46 -22.67 38.82 -13.27
N PRO A 47 -23.75 38.81 -14.08
CA PRO A 47 -23.81 37.96 -15.27
C PRO A 47 -22.69 38.29 -16.27
N ASP A 48 -22.27 37.28 -17.06
CA ASP A 48 -21.32 37.48 -18.16
C ASP A 48 -21.85 38.55 -19.14
N PRO A 49 -21.13 39.68 -19.33
CA PRO A 49 -21.54 40.72 -20.26
C PRO A 49 -21.32 40.37 -21.74
N GLN A 50 -20.68 39.25 -22.07
CA GLN A 50 -20.22 38.94 -23.44
C GLN A 50 -21.04 37.89 -24.18
N ALA A 51 -21.71 36.96 -23.48
CA ALA A 51 -22.63 36.01 -24.10
C ALA A 51 -23.72 36.71 -24.95
N PRO A 52 -23.85 36.39 -26.25
CA PRO A 52 -24.91 36.95 -27.07
C PRO A 52 -26.27 36.35 -26.64
N PRO A 53 -27.35 37.16 -26.53
CA PRO A 53 -28.66 36.66 -26.17
C PRO A 53 -29.11 35.63 -27.21
N SER A 54 -29.48 34.45 -26.74
CA SER A 54 -29.72 33.26 -27.56
C SER A 54 -31.14 32.73 -27.38
N LEU A 55 -31.64 32.01 -28.39
CA LEU A 55 -32.87 31.20 -28.30
C LEU A 55 -32.48 29.73 -28.32
N CYS A 56 -33.00 28.96 -27.36
CA CYS A 56 -32.75 27.54 -27.26
C CYS A 56 -33.97 26.72 -27.71
N PHE A 57 -33.69 25.64 -28.42
CA PHE A 57 -34.65 24.65 -28.92
C PHE A 57 -34.09 23.26 -28.61
N TRP A 58 -34.65 22.20 -29.17
CA TRP A 58 -34.12 20.84 -29.06
C TRP A 58 -33.73 20.32 -30.44
N ARG A 59 -32.64 19.55 -30.53
CA ARG A 59 -32.23 18.83 -31.74
C ARG A 59 -31.60 17.50 -31.33
N ASP A 60 -32.04 16.41 -31.93
CA ASP A 60 -31.50 15.06 -31.70
C ASP A 60 -31.48 14.60 -30.23
N GLY A 61 -32.33 15.19 -29.38
CA GLY A 61 -32.41 14.91 -27.93
C GLY A 61 -31.67 15.91 -27.03
N GLU A 62 -30.91 16.87 -27.57
CA GLU A 62 -30.12 17.85 -26.81
C GLU A 62 -30.57 19.31 -27.01
N PRO A 63 -30.30 20.24 -26.06
CA PRO A 63 -30.62 21.66 -26.20
C PRO A 63 -29.78 22.36 -27.29
N PHE A 64 -30.43 22.75 -28.38
CA PHE A 64 -29.82 23.54 -29.45
C PHE A 64 -30.03 25.05 -29.22
N CYS A 65 -29.02 25.72 -28.66
CA CYS A 65 -29.01 27.18 -28.47
C CYS A 65 -28.34 27.92 -29.65
N ARG A 66 -29.00 28.94 -30.20
CA ARG A 66 -28.47 29.83 -31.26
C ARG A 66 -28.51 31.31 -30.87
N PRO A 67 -27.51 32.13 -31.28
CA PRO A 67 -27.55 33.58 -31.07
C PRO A 67 -28.70 34.27 -31.82
N VAL A 68 -29.34 35.25 -31.18
CA VAL A 68 -30.34 36.13 -31.83
C VAL A 68 -29.61 37.13 -32.73
N VAL A 69 -29.68 36.90 -34.04
CA VAL A 69 -29.04 37.75 -35.06
C VAL A 69 -29.60 39.18 -35.00
N ARG A 70 -28.78 40.12 -34.51
CA ARG A 70 -29.15 41.54 -34.38
C ARG A 70 -29.11 42.23 -35.74
N ALA A 71 -30.16 42.99 -36.06
CA ALA A 71 -30.07 44.01 -37.10
C ALA A 71 -29.20 45.17 -36.58
N ALA A 72 -28.24 45.63 -37.39
CA ALA A 72 -27.30 46.66 -36.96
C ALA A 72 -28.02 47.95 -36.56
N GLY A 73 -27.88 48.37 -35.30
CA GLY A 73 -28.51 49.57 -34.74
C GLY A 73 -29.78 49.34 -33.92
N THR A 74 -30.25 48.10 -33.72
CA THR A 74 -31.36 47.81 -32.77
C THR A 74 -30.86 47.63 -31.33
N ALA A 75 -31.68 48.02 -30.35
CA ALA A 75 -31.45 47.71 -28.94
C ALA A 75 -31.55 46.20 -28.67
N SER A 76 -31.00 45.73 -27.54
CA SER A 76 -31.15 44.33 -27.12
C SER A 76 -32.64 43.95 -27.02
N PRO A 77 -33.02 42.73 -27.45
CA PRO A 77 -34.35 42.17 -27.19
C PRO A 77 -34.71 42.27 -25.71
N THR A 78 -35.97 42.59 -25.41
CA THR A 78 -36.47 42.46 -24.05
C THR A 78 -36.66 40.98 -23.71
N VAL A 79 -36.62 40.63 -22.41
CA VAL A 79 -36.94 39.28 -21.92
C VAL A 79 -38.25 38.76 -22.51
N TRP A 80 -39.27 39.64 -22.57
CA TRP A 80 -40.56 39.33 -23.18
C TRP A 80 -40.44 39.01 -24.68
N ALA A 81 -39.71 39.82 -25.45
CA ALA A 81 -39.54 39.59 -26.89
C ALA A 81 -38.75 38.30 -27.21
N MET A 82 -37.81 37.91 -26.34
CA MET A 82 -37.13 36.61 -26.46
C MET A 82 -38.07 35.45 -26.14
N LEU A 83 -38.88 35.56 -25.08
CA LEU A 83 -39.85 34.52 -24.74
C LEU A 83 -40.99 34.40 -25.78
N ASP A 84 -41.48 35.51 -26.35
CA ASP A 84 -42.43 35.47 -27.47
C ASP A 84 -41.81 34.79 -28.71
N ALA A 85 -40.53 35.05 -29.01
CA ALA A 85 -39.81 34.39 -30.11
C ALA A 85 -39.50 32.90 -29.83
N LEU A 86 -39.31 32.53 -28.57
CA LEU A 86 -39.17 31.14 -28.12
C LEU A 86 -40.50 30.38 -28.27
N LEU A 87 -41.59 30.98 -27.81
CA LEU A 87 -42.95 30.42 -27.88
C LEU A 87 -43.52 30.36 -29.31
N ALA A 88 -42.95 31.11 -30.25
CA ALA A 88 -43.24 30.97 -31.68
C ALA A 88 -42.69 29.67 -32.29
N GLY A 89 -41.74 29.01 -31.60
CA GLY A 89 -41.09 27.77 -32.06
C GLY A 89 -39.97 27.97 -33.09
N PRO A 90 -39.26 26.89 -33.46
CA PRO A 90 -38.24 26.92 -34.50
C PRO A 90 -38.85 27.23 -35.87
N SER A 91 -38.11 27.93 -36.74
CA SER A 91 -38.60 28.28 -38.09
C SER A 91 -38.73 27.04 -39.01
N PRO A 92 -39.46 27.12 -40.13
CA PRO A 92 -39.59 25.99 -41.06
C PRO A 92 -38.25 25.46 -41.61
N GLN A 93 -37.22 26.32 -41.70
CA GLN A 93 -35.87 25.91 -42.06
C GLN A 93 -35.18 25.08 -40.96
N GLU A 94 -35.44 25.40 -39.69
CA GLU A 94 -34.88 24.71 -38.52
C GLU A 94 -35.61 23.38 -38.27
N GLN A 95 -36.93 23.35 -38.45
CA GLN A 95 -37.72 22.11 -38.43
C GLN A 95 -37.24 21.12 -39.50
N ALA A 96 -36.83 21.61 -40.67
CA ALA A 96 -36.18 20.80 -41.71
C ALA A 96 -34.75 20.35 -41.38
N GLN A 97 -34.18 20.80 -40.26
CA GLN A 97 -32.89 20.39 -39.68
C GLN A 97 -33.07 19.56 -38.39
N GLY A 98 -34.27 19.04 -38.12
CA GLY A 98 -34.57 18.25 -36.92
C GLY A 98 -34.76 19.07 -35.65
N ILE A 99 -34.76 20.40 -35.73
CA ILE A 99 -34.90 21.27 -34.56
C ILE A 99 -36.38 21.40 -34.19
N VAL A 100 -36.72 21.03 -32.95
CA VAL A 100 -38.07 21.01 -32.37
C VAL A 100 -38.16 21.88 -31.11
N THR A 101 -39.36 22.07 -30.58
CA THR A 101 -39.59 22.74 -29.29
C THR A 101 -40.28 21.78 -28.33
N ALA A 102 -39.81 21.69 -27.10
CA ALA A 102 -40.46 20.92 -26.03
C ALA A 102 -41.66 21.68 -25.43
N ILE A 103 -41.66 23.02 -25.53
CA ILE A 103 -42.75 23.83 -25.00
C ILE A 103 -44.08 23.46 -25.68
N PRO A 104 -45.14 23.09 -24.93
CA PRO A 104 -46.40 22.61 -25.50
C PRO A 104 -47.04 23.55 -26.51
N ALA A 105 -47.61 22.97 -27.57
CA ALA A 105 -48.29 23.73 -28.62
C ALA A 105 -49.44 24.60 -28.05
N GLY A 106 -49.50 25.85 -28.49
CA GLY A 106 -50.49 26.82 -28.02
C GLY A 106 -50.12 27.56 -26.73
N THR A 107 -48.98 27.26 -26.10
CA THR A 107 -48.50 27.98 -24.90
C THR A 107 -48.33 29.48 -25.16
N ARG A 108 -48.72 30.32 -24.19
CA ARG A 108 -48.61 31.80 -24.27
C ARG A 108 -48.06 32.39 -22.99
N LEU A 109 -47.14 33.36 -23.11
CA LEU A 109 -46.73 34.21 -22.00
C LEU A 109 -47.86 35.21 -21.69
N GLU A 110 -48.44 35.12 -20.50
CA GLU A 110 -49.44 36.08 -19.99
C GLU A 110 -48.84 37.08 -18.99
N GLY A 111 -47.68 36.78 -18.42
CA GLY A 111 -47.07 37.64 -17.40
C GLY A 111 -45.61 37.30 -17.10
N LEU A 112 -44.92 38.31 -16.59
CA LEU A 112 -43.53 38.29 -16.17
C LEU A 112 -43.44 39.05 -14.85
N ALA A 113 -42.88 38.42 -13.81
CA ALA A 113 -42.53 39.10 -12.57
C ALA A 113 -41.05 38.85 -12.25
N ARG A 114 -40.36 39.90 -11.80
CA ARG A 114 -38.97 39.83 -11.32
C ARG A 114 -38.92 40.28 -9.86
N ARG A 115 -38.28 39.49 -8.99
CA ARG A 115 -38.01 39.85 -7.59
C ARG A 115 -36.54 39.56 -7.29
N GLY A 116 -35.69 40.57 -7.47
CA GLY A 116 -34.23 40.43 -7.38
C GLY A 116 -33.67 39.70 -8.59
N ASP A 117 -33.07 38.55 -8.31
CA ASP A 117 -32.58 37.48 -9.21
C ASP A 117 -33.70 36.54 -9.67
N VAL A 118 -34.74 36.32 -8.87
CA VAL A 118 -35.84 35.42 -9.23
C VAL A 118 -36.68 36.01 -10.37
N ILE A 119 -36.80 35.25 -11.46
CA ILE A 119 -37.75 35.47 -12.54
C ILE A 119 -38.89 34.46 -12.45
N THR A 120 -40.13 34.96 -12.50
CA THR A 120 -41.35 34.13 -12.53
C THR A 120 -42.09 34.40 -13.83
N LEU A 121 -42.25 33.36 -14.64
CA LEU A 121 -43.03 33.38 -15.88
C LEU A 121 -44.43 32.82 -15.63
N TYR A 122 -45.42 33.41 -16.28
CA TYR A 122 -46.83 33.04 -16.18
C TYR A 122 -47.30 32.59 -17.57
N LEU A 123 -47.45 31.28 -17.76
CA LEU A 123 -47.73 30.61 -19.02
C LEU A 123 -49.17 30.08 -19.07
N ARG A 124 -50.00 30.53 -20.02
CA ARG A 124 -51.24 29.83 -20.37
C ARG A 124 -50.89 28.63 -21.23
N LEU A 125 -51.35 27.44 -20.85
CA LEU A 125 -51.30 26.21 -21.64
C LEU A 125 -52.73 25.84 -22.03
N GLU A 126 -52.95 25.30 -23.23
CA GLU A 126 -54.30 24.91 -23.68
C GLU A 126 -54.74 23.56 -23.06
N ALA A 127 -53.80 22.63 -22.85
CA ALA A 127 -54.05 21.30 -22.28
C ALA A 127 -52.94 20.86 -21.29
N PRO A 128 -52.76 21.56 -20.14
CA PRO A 128 -51.69 21.24 -19.19
C PRO A 128 -51.85 19.87 -18.52
N ASP A 129 -53.07 19.35 -18.40
CA ASP A 129 -53.35 18.02 -17.82
C ASP A 129 -52.92 16.85 -18.75
N GLN A 130 -52.24 17.16 -19.87
CA GLN A 130 -51.58 16.20 -20.76
C GLN A 130 -50.04 16.27 -20.70
N LEU A 131 -49.48 16.98 -19.72
CA LEU A 131 -48.04 17.06 -19.50
C LEU A 131 -47.48 15.77 -18.90
N ASP A 132 -46.48 15.20 -19.56
CA ASP A 132 -45.55 14.23 -18.98
C ASP A 132 -44.29 14.91 -18.40
N PHE A 133 -43.51 14.14 -17.65
CA PHE A 133 -42.33 14.61 -16.92
C PHE A 133 -41.22 15.08 -17.86
N GLU A 134 -41.04 14.40 -19.00
CA GLU A 134 -40.06 14.73 -20.03
C GLU A 134 -40.39 16.08 -20.68
N THR A 135 -41.64 16.29 -21.09
CA THR A 135 -42.13 17.56 -21.64
C THR A 135 -41.97 18.70 -20.62
N VAL A 136 -42.24 18.46 -19.33
CA VAL A 136 -42.04 19.47 -18.27
C VAL A 136 -40.57 19.82 -18.09
N GLU A 137 -39.69 18.83 -17.96
CA GLU A 137 -38.25 19.02 -17.77
C GLU A 137 -37.62 19.71 -18.99
N ALA A 138 -37.92 19.23 -20.19
CA ALA A 138 -37.43 19.80 -21.44
C ALA A 138 -37.99 21.22 -21.70
N THR A 139 -39.20 21.53 -21.25
CA THR A 139 -39.75 22.91 -21.24
C THR A 139 -39.02 23.82 -20.25
N VAL A 140 -38.76 23.33 -19.02
CA VAL A 140 -38.01 24.07 -17.98
C VAL A 140 -36.60 24.39 -18.47
N GLU A 141 -35.90 23.41 -19.03
CA GLU A 141 -34.56 23.51 -19.63
C GLU A 141 -34.52 24.52 -20.80
N GLN A 142 -35.39 24.36 -21.80
CA GLN A 142 -35.39 25.19 -23.00
C GLN A 142 -35.61 26.69 -22.66
N ILE A 143 -36.49 26.95 -21.69
CA ILE A 143 -36.73 28.30 -21.17
C ILE A 143 -35.55 28.77 -20.31
N ALA A 144 -35.00 27.94 -19.43
CA ALA A 144 -33.88 28.31 -18.56
C ALA A 144 -32.62 28.66 -19.37
N ARG A 145 -32.19 27.82 -20.32
CA ARG A 145 -31.02 28.10 -21.18
C ARG A 145 -31.20 29.36 -22.04
N THR A 146 -32.44 29.64 -22.49
CA THR A 146 -32.78 30.91 -23.18
C THR A 146 -32.61 32.14 -22.27
N LEU A 147 -32.84 31.98 -20.96
CA LEU A 147 -32.73 33.06 -19.96
C LEU A 147 -31.34 33.18 -19.31
N ASP A 148 -30.50 32.14 -19.37
CA ASP A 148 -29.14 32.12 -18.78
C ASP A 148 -28.29 33.30 -19.29
N SER A 149 -28.31 33.53 -20.61
CA SER A 149 -27.68 34.67 -21.31
C SER A 149 -28.20 36.07 -20.90
N LEU A 150 -29.16 36.15 -19.98
CA LEU A 150 -29.75 37.39 -19.46
C LEU A 150 -29.52 37.59 -17.94
N GLY A 151 -28.84 36.66 -17.25
CA GLY A 151 -28.53 36.75 -15.82
C GLY A 151 -29.74 36.53 -14.92
N TYR A 152 -30.35 35.35 -15.01
CA TYR A 152 -31.47 34.93 -14.17
C TYR A 152 -31.20 33.56 -13.52
N ASP A 153 -30.59 33.57 -12.34
CA ASP A 153 -30.08 32.39 -11.64
C ASP A 153 -31.21 31.50 -11.06
N HIS A 154 -32.42 32.05 -10.96
CA HIS A 154 -33.57 31.41 -10.33
C HIS A 154 -34.83 31.55 -11.20
N VAL A 155 -35.14 30.53 -11.99
CA VAL A 155 -36.29 30.51 -12.92
C VAL A 155 -37.47 29.75 -12.30
N ARG A 156 -38.65 30.38 -12.27
CA ARG A 156 -39.92 29.77 -11.82
C ARG A 156 -40.97 29.82 -12.91
N LEU A 157 -41.51 28.66 -13.30
CA LEU A 157 -42.57 28.55 -14.31
C LEU A 157 -43.92 28.27 -13.63
N LEU A 158 -44.85 29.22 -13.71
CA LEU A 158 -46.24 29.03 -13.33
C LEU A 158 -47.09 28.85 -14.59
N ALA A 159 -47.82 27.74 -14.67
CA ALA A 159 -48.75 27.40 -15.73
C ALA A 159 -50.22 27.57 -15.28
N ARG A 160 -51.13 27.72 -16.25
CA ARG A 160 -52.57 27.49 -16.05
C ARG A 160 -53.31 27.03 -17.32
N PRO A 161 -54.38 26.22 -17.19
CA PRO A 161 -55.36 26.04 -18.27
C PRO A 161 -56.16 27.34 -18.50
N PRO A 162 -56.95 27.45 -19.59
CA PRO A 162 -57.55 28.71 -20.03
C PRO A 162 -58.39 29.49 -18.98
N ASP A 163 -59.07 28.76 -18.09
CA ASP A 163 -59.89 29.29 -16.98
C ASP A 163 -59.33 28.90 -15.59
N GLY A 164 -58.07 28.46 -15.53
CA GLY A 164 -57.45 27.92 -14.32
C GLY A 164 -56.87 28.96 -13.34
N ALA A 165 -56.57 28.47 -12.13
CA ALA A 165 -55.67 29.13 -11.20
C ALA A 165 -54.20 28.88 -11.59
N TRP A 166 -53.32 29.83 -11.27
CA TRP A 166 -51.88 29.66 -11.43
C TRP A 166 -51.32 28.57 -10.51
N ARG A 167 -50.60 27.61 -11.07
CA ARG A 167 -49.83 26.58 -10.36
C ARG A 167 -48.46 26.41 -11.02
N PRO A 168 -47.45 25.80 -10.39
CA PRO A 168 -46.21 25.40 -11.07
C PRO A 168 -46.48 24.51 -12.28
N LEU A 169 -45.56 24.50 -13.26
CA LEU A 169 -45.66 23.63 -14.42
C LEU A 169 -45.71 22.14 -14.03
N SER A 170 -44.89 21.73 -13.05
CA SER A 170 -44.87 20.38 -12.47
C SER A 170 -46.13 20.00 -11.67
N ALA A 171 -46.95 20.96 -11.24
CA ALA A 171 -48.20 20.70 -10.51
C ALA A 171 -49.38 20.27 -11.41
N TYR A 172 -49.09 19.95 -12.68
CA TYR A 172 -49.98 19.32 -13.65
C TYR A 172 -49.52 17.90 -14.05
N LEU A 173 -48.35 17.45 -13.54
CA LEU A 173 -47.92 16.06 -13.65
C LEU A 173 -48.89 15.14 -12.88
N PRO A 174 -49.06 13.87 -13.29
CA PRO A 174 -49.90 12.93 -12.58
C PRO A 174 -49.37 12.70 -11.15
N PRO A 175 -50.25 12.56 -10.14
CA PRO A 175 -49.83 12.45 -8.75
C PRO A 175 -49.08 11.14 -8.51
N LEU A 176 -47.82 11.24 -8.09
CA LEU A 176 -47.03 10.09 -7.68
C LEU A 176 -47.59 9.50 -6.36
N PRO A 177 -47.89 8.18 -6.31
CA PRO A 177 -47.97 7.47 -5.05
C PRO A 177 -46.58 7.45 -4.40
N LEU A 178 -46.56 7.15 -3.10
CA LEU A 178 -45.32 7.00 -2.33
C LEU A 178 -45.20 5.55 -1.81
N PRO A 179 -44.85 4.58 -2.68
CA PRO A 179 -44.30 3.29 -2.28
C PRO A 179 -43.24 3.44 -1.20
N ARG A 180 -43.19 2.46 -0.30
CA ARG A 180 -42.25 2.43 0.82
C ARG A 180 -41.57 1.09 0.87
N LYS A 181 -40.30 1.10 1.24
CA LYS A 181 -39.57 -0.11 1.55
C LYS A 181 -40.30 -0.88 2.67
N PRO A 182 -40.70 -2.16 2.47
CA PRO A 182 -41.54 -2.86 3.45
C PRO A 182 -40.84 -3.19 4.78
N LEU A 183 -40.78 -2.23 5.71
CA LEU A 183 -40.37 -2.47 7.09
C LEU A 183 -41.35 -3.45 7.76
N GLY A 184 -40.80 -4.52 8.36
CA GLY A 184 -41.61 -5.49 9.11
C GLY A 184 -42.25 -4.86 10.36
N ASP A 185 -43.60 -4.81 10.37
CA ASP A 185 -44.53 -4.48 11.45
C ASP A 185 -44.02 -3.59 12.61
N GLY A 186 -43.56 -2.38 12.24
CA GLY A 186 -43.83 -1.13 12.96
C GLY A 186 -43.46 -0.99 14.44
N ALA A 187 -42.26 -0.49 14.71
CA ALA A 187 -41.98 0.34 15.89
C ALA A 187 -40.97 1.45 15.53
N ALA A 188 -41.06 2.62 16.17
CA ALA A 188 -40.14 3.73 15.92
C ALA A 188 -38.72 3.41 16.41
N LEU A 189 -37.73 3.62 15.54
CA LEU A 189 -36.34 3.27 15.81
C LEU A 189 -35.69 4.28 16.77
N GLY A 190 -35.04 3.76 17.81
CA GLY A 190 -34.10 4.55 18.61
C GLY A 190 -32.81 4.80 17.83
N THR A 191 -32.32 6.05 17.90
CA THR A 191 -31.09 6.57 17.28
C THR A 191 -29.99 5.52 17.20
N ALA A 192 -29.59 5.17 15.97
CA ALA A 192 -28.74 4.02 15.69
C ALA A 192 -27.31 4.16 16.23
N SER A 193 -26.67 3.02 16.50
CA SER A 193 -25.24 2.93 16.78
C SER A 193 -24.46 2.67 15.50
N LEU A 194 -23.21 3.12 15.42
CA LEU A 194 -22.55 3.38 14.14
C LEU A 194 -21.73 2.22 13.57
N GLY A 195 -22.19 1.76 12.41
CA GLY A 195 -21.38 1.56 11.20
C GLY A 195 -20.65 0.24 11.03
N GLN A 196 -19.62 0.30 10.16
CA GLN A 196 -18.62 -0.72 9.79
C GLN A 196 -18.98 -1.61 8.57
N PRO A 197 -18.01 -2.29 7.90
CA PRO A 197 -16.92 -1.74 7.05
C PRO A 197 -16.52 -2.67 5.83
N PRO A 198 -15.52 -2.39 4.94
CA PRO A 198 -14.51 -1.32 4.86
C PRO A 198 -14.27 -0.79 3.41
N ALA A 199 -13.02 -0.39 3.10
CA ALA A 199 -12.35 -0.87 1.89
C ALA A 199 -11.04 -1.61 2.29
N GLU A 200 -10.67 -2.65 1.55
CA GLU A 200 -9.69 -3.72 1.86
C GLU A 200 -9.43 -4.01 3.35
N GLY A 201 -10.20 -4.92 3.95
CA GLY A 201 -9.77 -5.61 5.19
C GLY A 201 -9.63 -4.71 6.43
N ARG A 202 -10.54 -3.74 6.62
CA ARG A 202 -10.45 -2.72 7.68
C ARG A 202 -11.73 -2.55 8.50
N ARG A 203 -11.72 -1.55 9.37
CA ARG A 203 -12.91 -0.91 9.94
C ARG A 203 -13.09 0.49 9.35
N GLN A 204 -14.34 0.86 9.06
CA GLN A 204 -14.78 2.20 8.64
C GLN A 204 -14.35 3.17 9.73
N ALA A 205 -13.81 4.32 9.36
CA ALA A 205 -13.39 5.29 10.34
C ALA A 205 -14.60 5.84 11.12
N SER A 206 -14.40 6.14 12.40
CA SER A 206 -15.15 7.21 13.05
C SER A 206 -14.52 8.53 12.63
N GLY A 207 -15.33 9.54 12.35
CA GLY A 207 -14.91 10.80 11.75
C GLY A 207 -16.02 11.86 11.78
N GLY A 208 -15.81 12.99 11.10
CA GLY A 208 -16.70 14.16 11.15
C GLY A 208 -18.12 13.92 10.59
N LEU A 209 -18.32 12.87 9.77
CA LEU A 209 -19.62 12.48 9.22
C LEU A 209 -20.21 11.24 9.90
N SER A 210 -19.65 10.82 11.05
CA SER A 210 -20.18 9.72 11.85
C SER A 210 -21.59 10.00 12.36
N GLY A 211 -22.55 9.23 11.85
CA GLY A 211 -23.99 9.37 12.15
C GLY A 211 -24.79 9.96 11.00
N LYS A 212 -24.13 10.32 9.89
CA LYS A 212 -24.75 10.92 8.70
C LYS A 212 -24.80 9.90 7.56
N THR A 213 -25.82 10.02 6.73
CA THR A 213 -25.95 9.24 5.50
C THR A 213 -25.79 10.15 4.29
N VAL A 214 -25.04 9.71 3.29
CA VAL A 214 -24.81 10.47 2.05
C VAL A 214 -25.20 9.60 0.86
N TYR A 215 -26.32 9.97 0.24
CA TYR A 215 -26.78 9.40 -1.02
C TYR A 215 -26.04 10.10 -2.18
N VAL A 216 -25.50 9.32 -3.12
CA VAL A 216 -24.63 9.85 -4.19
C VAL A 216 -25.12 9.40 -5.57
N SER A 217 -25.27 10.37 -6.46
CA SER A 217 -25.59 10.20 -7.88
C SER A 217 -24.42 10.69 -8.74
N ALA A 218 -24.22 10.07 -9.89
CA ALA A 218 -22.98 10.17 -10.67
C ALA A 218 -23.25 10.06 -12.18
N GLY A 219 -24.11 10.92 -12.73
CA GLY A 219 -24.53 10.85 -14.14
C GLY A 219 -25.43 9.66 -14.48
N HIS A 220 -25.63 9.45 -15.80
CA HIS A 220 -26.64 8.58 -16.41
C HIS A 220 -26.17 7.17 -16.75
N GLY A 221 -24.89 6.96 -17.04
CA GLY A 221 -24.40 5.64 -17.46
C GLY A 221 -25.01 5.14 -18.77
N TRP A 222 -24.88 3.84 -19.03
CA TRP A 222 -25.53 3.17 -20.16
C TRP A 222 -27.05 3.08 -19.99
N LEU A 223 -27.78 3.49 -21.02
CA LEU A 223 -29.24 3.46 -21.12
C LEU A 223 -29.70 2.88 -22.45
N TRP A 224 -30.84 2.18 -22.47
CA TRP A 224 -31.47 1.70 -23.70
C TRP A 224 -32.29 2.82 -24.38
N ASN A 225 -31.87 3.26 -25.57
CA ASN A 225 -32.53 4.36 -26.30
C ASN A 225 -33.75 3.91 -27.16
N GLY A 226 -34.24 2.68 -26.97
CA GLY A 226 -35.26 2.06 -27.81
C GLY A 226 -34.71 1.27 -29.01
N SER A 227 -33.41 1.38 -29.33
CA SER A 227 -32.77 0.68 -30.46
C SER A 227 -31.37 0.12 -30.17
N ALA A 228 -30.62 0.76 -29.28
CA ALA A 228 -29.31 0.34 -28.81
C ALA A 228 -29.08 0.81 -27.36
N TRP A 229 -28.11 0.20 -26.70
CA TRP A 229 -27.51 0.74 -25.47
C TRP A 229 -26.58 1.90 -25.85
N ARG A 230 -26.75 3.05 -25.19
CA ARG A 230 -25.94 4.27 -25.38
C ARG A 230 -25.80 5.02 -24.05
N THR A 231 -24.78 5.85 -23.92
CA THR A 231 -24.71 6.88 -22.85
C THR A 231 -25.64 8.04 -23.17
N GLN A 232 -25.85 8.99 -22.25
CA GLN A 232 -26.71 10.15 -22.55
C GLN A 232 -26.12 10.97 -23.71
N ARG A 233 -24.79 11.09 -23.73
CA ARG A 233 -24.01 11.87 -24.69
C ARG A 233 -22.96 11.02 -25.39
N PRO A 234 -22.62 11.35 -26.66
CA PRO A 234 -21.42 10.81 -27.32
C PRO A 234 -20.15 11.38 -26.67
N PRO A 235 -18.95 10.87 -27.01
CA PRO A 235 -17.71 11.40 -26.48
C PRO A 235 -17.46 12.84 -26.95
N TYR A 236 -17.17 13.74 -26.01
CA TYR A 236 -16.68 15.10 -26.29
C TYR A 236 -15.27 15.24 -25.74
N GLN A 237 -14.37 15.90 -26.48
CA GLN A 237 -12.97 16.10 -26.04
C GLN A 237 -12.25 14.79 -25.60
N GLN A 238 -12.65 13.65 -26.21
CA GLN A 238 -12.22 12.27 -25.90
C GLN A 238 -12.63 11.74 -24.51
N ILE A 239 -13.70 12.27 -23.90
CA ILE A 239 -14.34 11.69 -22.70
C ILE A 239 -15.84 11.48 -22.88
N ILE A 240 -16.33 10.40 -22.29
CA ILE A 240 -17.75 10.17 -22.02
C ILE A 240 -18.06 10.67 -20.60
N GLU A 241 -18.95 11.67 -20.47
CA GLU A 241 -19.41 12.23 -19.19
C GLU A 241 -19.77 11.11 -18.18
N ASP A 242 -20.59 10.16 -18.64
CA ASP A 242 -21.22 9.12 -17.83
C ASP A 242 -20.25 8.08 -17.25
N HIS A 243 -19.06 7.97 -17.83
CA HIS A 243 -17.94 7.17 -17.34
C HIS A 243 -17.07 7.99 -16.39
N ASN A 244 -16.64 9.19 -16.79
CA ASN A 244 -15.80 10.06 -15.98
C ASN A 244 -16.44 10.42 -14.62
N ASN A 245 -17.73 10.76 -14.61
CA ASN A 245 -18.50 11.01 -13.38
C ASN A 245 -18.44 9.81 -12.41
N ALA A 246 -18.62 8.59 -12.92
CA ALA A 246 -18.63 7.39 -12.10
C ALA A 246 -17.23 6.97 -11.63
N GLU A 247 -16.22 7.10 -12.49
CA GLU A 247 -14.81 6.85 -12.17
C GLU A 247 -14.32 7.75 -11.03
N VAL A 248 -14.61 9.05 -11.11
CA VAL A 248 -14.26 10.03 -10.07
C VAL A 248 -15.02 9.79 -8.77
N VAL A 249 -16.33 9.56 -8.85
CA VAL A 249 -17.15 9.32 -7.66
C VAL A 249 -16.71 8.05 -6.93
N ASN A 250 -16.56 6.93 -7.63
CA ASN A 250 -16.26 5.63 -7.02
C ASN A 250 -14.86 5.60 -6.39
N GLN A 251 -13.85 6.19 -7.04
CA GLN A 251 -12.46 6.14 -6.58
C GLN A 251 -12.12 7.21 -5.55
N PHE A 252 -12.70 8.42 -5.64
CA PHE A 252 -12.41 9.53 -4.72
C PHE A 252 -13.57 9.88 -3.78
N LEU A 253 -14.75 10.28 -4.28
CA LEU A 253 -15.79 10.87 -3.43
C LEU A 253 -16.37 9.87 -2.42
N LEU A 254 -16.77 8.67 -2.88
CA LEU A 254 -17.29 7.63 -1.97
C LEU A 254 -16.24 7.26 -0.90
N ARG A 255 -14.94 7.32 -1.26
CA ARG A 255 -13.83 7.03 -0.36
C ARG A 255 -13.64 8.12 0.70
N TYR A 256 -13.68 9.41 0.34
CA TYR A 256 -13.65 10.52 1.31
C TYR A 256 -14.80 10.42 2.33
N LEU A 257 -16.04 10.28 1.85
CA LEU A 257 -17.23 10.22 2.68
C LEU A 257 -17.18 9.05 3.68
N TRP A 258 -16.81 7.86 3.19
CA TRP A 258 -16.65 6.66 3.99
C TRP A 258 -15.51 6.77 5.01
N ASN A 259 -14.40 7.40 4.63
CA ASN A 259 -13.27 7.67 5.52
C ASN A 259 -13.54 8.77 6.55
N ALA A 260 -14.56 9.62 6.35
CA ALA A 260 -15.12 10.51 7.36
C ALA A 260 -16.18 9.83 8.27
N GLY A 261 -16.47 8.55 8.03
CA GLY A 261 -17.44 7.77 8.79
C GLY A 261 -18.91 7.99 8.40
N ALA A 262 -19.18 8.61 7.25
CA ALA A 262 -20.53 8.62 6.69
C ALA A 262 -20.95 7.21 6.28
N ASP A 263 -22.25 6.92 6.42
CA ASP A 263 -22.86 5.83 5.66
C ASP A 263 -23.10 6.32 4.22
N VAL A 264 -22.73 5.53 3.21
CA VAL A 264 -22.65 6.02 1.83
C VAL A 264 -23.47 5.11 0.91
N TRP A 265 -24.40 5.72 0.16
CA TRP A 265 -25.35 5.02 -0.70
C TRP A 265 -25.33 5.57 -2.14
N PRO A 266 -24.52 4.98 -3.05
CA PRO A 266 -24.56 5.33 -4.45
C PRO A 266 -25.80 4.75 -5.13
N VAL A 267 -26.35 5.49 -6.10
CA VAL A 267 -27.49 5.09 -6.96
C VAL A 267 -27.06 4.32 -8.23
N ARG A 268 -25.76 4.05 -8.35
CA ARG A 268 -25.10 3.16 -9.33
C ARG A 268 -24.17 2.21 -8.53
N GLU A 269 -23.68 1.13 -9.14
CA GLU A 269 -22.70 0.24 -8.48
C GLU A 269 -21.37 0.97 -8.24
N ARG A 270 -20.67 0.63 -7.15
CA ARG A 270 -19.37 1.22 -6.81
C ARG A 270 -18.16 0.32 -7.02
N ASP A 271 -18.38 -1.00 -7.01
CA ASP A 271 -17.33 -1.96 -7.29
C ASP A 271 -17.11 -2.03 -8.79
N MET A 272 -15.90 -1.65 -9.22
CA MET A 272 -15.53 -1.54 -10.62
C MET A 272 -15.15 -2.89 -11.24
N HIS A 273 -15.08 -3.97 -10.45
CA HIS A 273 -14.91 -5.34 -10.95
C HIS A 273 -16.20 -5.88 -11.61
N ALA A 274 -16.07 -6.30 -12.87
CA ALA A 274 -17.12 -6.99 -13.64
C ALA A 274 -17.42 -8.44 -13.15
N VAL A 275 -16.60 -8.99 -12.24
CA VAL A 275 -16.87 -10.27 -11.58
C VAL A 275 -17.81 -10.05 -10.40
N ALA A 276 -18.83 -10.91 -10.27
CA ALA A 276 -19.60 -11.06 -9.04
C ALA A 276 -19.88 -12.53 -8.70
N VAL A 277 -20.00 -12.82 -7.40
CA VAL A 277 -20.42 -14.13 -6.86
C VAL A 277 -21.48 -13.89 -5.79
N VAL A 278 -22.61 -14.59 -5.88
CA VAL A 278 -23.68 -14.61 -4.87
C VAL A 278 -23.63 -15.93 -4.10
N ALA A 279 -23.96 -15.91 -2.81
CA ALA A 279 -24.11 -17.09 -1.96
C ALA A 279 -25.31 -16.93 -1.02
N ASP A 280 -26.26 -17.86 -1.07
CA ASP A 280 -27.57 -17.79 -0.43
C ASP A 280 -27.73 -18.71 0.81
N ASP A 281 -28.78 -18.48 1.59
CA ASP A 281 -29.28 -19.31 2.71
C ASP A 281 -29.65 -20.75 2.31
N ALA A 282 -29.98 -20.99 1.04
CA ALA A 282 -30.28 -22.31 0.49
C ALA A 282 -29.08 -23.02 -0.17
N ASP A 283 -27.96 -22.32 -0.39
CA ASP A 283 -26.83 -22.83 -1.18
C ASP A 283 -26.01 -23.91 -0.47
N ALA A 284 -25.35 -24.76 -1.27
CA ALA A 284 -24.46 -25.81 -0.78
C ALA A 284 -23.22 -25.28 -0.03
N GLY A 285 -22.88 -24.00 -0.20
CA GLY A 285 -21.82 -23.31 0.54
C GLY A 285 -22.24 -22.80 1.93
N PHE A 286 -23.54 -22.81 2.24
CA PHE A 286 -24.09 -22.30 3.50
C PHE A 286 -24.17 -23.40 4.58
N ARG A 287 -23.76 -23.06 5.80
CA ARG A 287 -23.77 -23.97 6.96
C ARG A 287 -24.01 -23.23 8.27
N THR A 288 -24.75 -23.84 9.18
CA THR A 288 -25.01 -23.30 10.52
C THR A 288 -24.40 -24.14 11.63
N VAL A 289 -24.08 -23.48 12.74
CA VAL A 289 -23.71 -24.12 14.02
C VAL A 289 -24.81 -23.84 15.03
N GLY A 290 -25.36 -24.92 15.61
CA GLY A 290 -26.51 -24.88 16.50
C GLY A 290 -27.84 -24.63 15.78
N THR A 291 -28.91 -24.38 16.54
CA THR A 291 -30.27 -24.29 16.00
C THR A 291 -30.58 -22.89 15.48
N TRP A 292 -30.78 -22.78 14.16
CA TRP A 292 -31.37 -21.63 13.49
C TRP A 292 -32.76 -22.00 12.95
N THR A 293 -33.71 -21.07 12.99
CA THR A 293 -35.09 -21.26 12.52
C THR A 293 -35.23 -20.76 11.08
N THR A 294 -35.58 -21.65 10.14
CA THR A 294 -35.86 -21.27 8.75
C THR A 294 -37.24 -20.61 8.62
N VAL A 295 -37.27 -19.49 7.88
CA VAL A 295 -38.48 -18.84 7.36
C VAL A 295 -38.50 -19.08 5.85
N SER A 296 -39.64 -19.53 5.31
CA SER A 296 -39.72 -20.06 3.94
C SER A 296 -40.14 -19.05 2.87
N SER A 297 -40.11 -17.75 3.16
CA SER A 297 -40.64 -16.73 2.24
C SER A 297 -40.17 -15.31 2.58
N GLY A 298 -39.70 -14.59 1.55
CA GLY A 298 -39.32 -13.19 1.61
C GLY A 298 -37.94 -12.95 2.23
N GLY A 299 -36.99 -13.88 2.05
CA GLY A 299 -35.56 -13.56 2.00
C GLY A 299 -35.09 -13.47 0.54
N TYR A 300 -33.79 -13.27 0.28
CA TYR A 300 -33.24 -13.39 -1.07
C TYR A 300 -33.39 -14.83 -1.58
N GLY A 301 -33.62 -15.03 -2.88
CA GLY A 301 -33.91 -16.34 -3.49
C GLY A 301 -35.21 -17.03 -3.03
N GLY A 302 -35.72 -16.72 -1.84
CA GLY A 302 -36.99 -17.18 -1.28
C GLY A 302 -36.99 -17.21 0.26
N GLY A 303 -36.02 -17.88 0.89
CA GLY A 303 -36.00 -18.18 2.33
C GLY A 303 -34.99 -17.34 3.13
N TYR A 304 -34.99 -17.49 4.46
CA TYR A 304 -33.91 -17.00 5.33
C TYR A 304 -33.87 -17.77 6.67
N ARG A 305 -32.76 -17.65 7.43
CA ARG A 305 -32.64 -18.15 8.80
C ARG A 305 -32.74 -17.05 9.84
N THR A 306 -33.20 -17.41 11.02
CA THR A 306 -33.24 -16.55 12.22
C THR A 306 -32.66 -17.25 13.44
N ALA A 307 -32.02 -16.48 14.32
CA ALA A 307 -31.56 -16.93 15.64
C ALA A 307 -31.77 -15.83 16.69
N THR A 308 -31.99 -16.23 17.95
CA THR A 308 -32.03 -15.27 19.07
C THR A 308 -30.63 -14.81 19.44
N ALA A 309 -30.48 -13.50 19.52
CA ALA A 309 -29.25 -12.81 19.89
C ALA A 309 -28.85 -13.05 21.36
N GLN A 310 -27.54 -13.14 21.63
CA GLN A 310 -26.98 -13.38 22.96
C GLN A 310 -25.78 -12.46 23.22
N ALA A 311 -25.51 -12.17 24.50
CA ALA A 311 -24.36 -11.33 24.92
C ALA A 311 -22.99 -11.99 24.63
N THR A 312 -22.98 -13.28 24.33
CA THR A 312 -21.81 -14.05 23.91
C THR A 312 -22.28 -14.99 22.81
N ALA A 313 -21.56 -15.02 21.69
CA ALA A 313 -21.92 -15.85 20.55
C ALA A 313 -21.90 -17.34 20.92
N SER A 314 -22.93 -18.06 20.48
CA SER A 314 -23.14 -19.50 20.70
C SER A 314 -23.65 -20.22 19.44
N LEU A 315 -24.15 -19.47 18.47
CA LEU A 315 -24.66 -19.92 17.17
C LEU A 315 -23.98 -19.13 16.06
N THR A 316 -23.67 -19.78 14.94
CA THR A 316 -23.15 -19.11 13.74
C THR A 316 -23.83 -19.59 12.46
N ALA A 317 -23.77 -18.75 11.43
CA ALA A 317 -24.12 -19.05 10.05
C ALA A 317 -22.94 -18.65 9.17
N THR A 318 -22.48 -19.54 8.30
CA THR A 318 -21.27 -19.34 7.47
C THR A 318 -21.58 -19.62 6.02
N TRP A 319 -21.28 -18.67 5.14
CA TRP A 319 -21.23 -18.82 3.69
C TRP A 319 -19.80 -19.17 3.27
N THR A 320 -19.66 -20.03 2.27
CA THR A 320 -18.39 -20.49 1.70
C THR A 320 -18.47 -20.43 0.19
N PHE A 321 -17.56 -19.70 -0.46
CA PHE A 321 -17.57 -19.46 -1.91
C PHE A 321 -16.13 -19.34 -2.46
N THR A 322 -16.00 -19.34 -3.78
CA THR A 322 -14.71 -19.19 -4.49
C THR A 322 -14.87 -18.18 -5.62
N LEU A 323 -13.93 -17.25 -5.73
CA LEU A 323 -13.88 -16.30 -6.85
C LEU A 323 -13.04 -16.87 -8.01
N PRO A 324 -13.32 -16.48 -9.27
CA PRO A 324 -12.55 -16.92 -10.43
C PRO A 324 -11.14 -16.30 -10.46
N GLU A 325 -10.99 -15.12 -9.89
CA GLU A 325 -9.81 -14.25 -10.00
C GLU A 325 -9.33 -13.79 -8.61
N SER A 326 -8.05 -13.38 -8.53
CA SER A 326 -7.48 -12.72 -7.35
C SER A 326 -7.70 -11.22 -7.48
N GLY A 327 -8.32 -10.59 -6.50
CA GLY A 327 -8.76 -9.19 -6.63
C GLY A 327 -9.37 -8.61 -5.35
N VAL A 328 -9.91 -7.40 -5.48
CA VAL A 328 -10.26 -6.50 -4.39
C VAL A 328 -11.76 -6.18 -4.45
N TYR A 329 -12.57 -7.08 -3.90
CA TYR A 329 -14.01 -7.12 -4.17
C TYR A 329 -14.85 -6.58 -3.00
N ALA A 330 -15.87 -5.79 -3.32
CA ALA A 330 -16.88 -5.33 -2.37
C ALA A 330 -17.76 -6.49 -1.91
N LEU A 331 -17.81 -6.72 -0.60
CA LEU A 331 -18.79 -7.59 0.03
C LEU A 331 -20.05 -6.80 0.36
N TYR A 332 -21.18 -7.37 -0.06
CA TYR A 332 -22.55 -6.96 0.20
C TYR A 332 -23.27 -8.05 0.99
N VAL A 333 -24.20 -7.66 1.86
CA VAL A 333 -25.10 -8.57 2.57
C VAL A 333 -26.56 -8.21 2.27
N TRP A 334 -27.40 -9.21 2.14
CA TRP A 334 -28.86 -9.07 2.10
C TRP A 334 -29.43 -9.58 3.42
N TYR A 335 -30.58 -9.06 3.87
CA TYR A 335 -31.31 -9.57 5.04
C TYR A 335 -32.73 -8.98 5.12
N ARG A 336 -33.66 -9.68 5.78
CA ARG A 336 -34.99 -9.16 6.13
C ARG A 336 -34.96 -8.20 7.33
N ALA A 337 -35.10 -6.90 7.07
CA ALA A 337 -35.19 -5.87 8.10
C ALA A 337 -36.47 -5.97 8.97
N GLY A 338 -36.42 -5.39 10.18
CA GLY A 338 -37.54 -5.35 11.13
C GLY A 338 -37.15 -4.78 12.50
N ALA A 339 -38.11 -4.21 13.22
CA ALA A 339 -37.83 -3.51 14.48
C ALA A 339 -37.38 -4.42 15.66
N ASP A 340 -37.53 -5.74 15.52
CA ASP A 340 -37.08 -6.78 16.46
C ASP A 340 -35.67 -7.34 16.14
N ARG A 341 -35.00 -6.80 15.12
CA ARG A 341 -33.65 -7.21 14.68
C ARG A 341 -32.54 -6.58 15.54
N VAL A 342 -31.35 -7.17 15.50
CA VAL A 342 -30.16 -6.60 16.17
C VAL A 342 -29.64 -5.34 15.47
N PRO A 343 -29.13 -4.34 16.23
CA PRO A 343 -28.45 -3.18 15.66
C PRO A 343 -26.97 -3.44 15.34
N ASP A 344 -26.43 -4.61 15.69
CA ASP A 344 -25.02 -4.95 15.58
C ASP A 344 -24.82 -6.42 15.14
N ALA A 345 -25.41 -6.83 14.02
CA ALA A 345 -25.19 -8.16 13.44
C ALA A 345 -23.73 -8.35 13.03
N ARG A 346 -23.01 -9.28 13.70
CA ARG A 346 -21.55 -9.38 13.61
C ARG A 346 -21.11 -10.49 12.65
N TYR A 347 -20.62 -10.10 11.48
CA TYR A 347 -20.01 -11.04 10.53
C TYR A 347 -18.47 -11.00 10.65
N ALA A 348 -17.83 -12.15 10.60
CA ALA A 348 -16.38 -12.29 10.47
C ALA A 348 -16.05 -12.63 9.02
N VAL A 349 -15.39 -11.72 8.31
CA VAL A 349 -14.97 -11.90 6.91
C VAL A 349 -13.58 -12.49 6.90
N HIS A 350 -13.46 -13.74 6.44
CA HIS A 350 -12.17 -14.40 6.24
C HIS A 350 -11.70 -14.11 4.81
N HIS A 351 -10.72 -13.21 4.70
CA HIS A 351 -10.16 -12.72 3.44
C HIS A 351 -8.67 -13.07 3.37
N ALA A 352 -8.00 -12.76 2.25
CA ALA A 352 -6.63 -13.18 2.02
C ALA A 352 -5.64 -12.68 3.09
N GLY A 353 -5.91 -11.51 3.70
CA GLY A 353 -5.09 -10.88 4.75
C GLY A 353 -5.45 -11.24 6.18
N GLY A 354 -6.49 -12.05 6.41
CA GLY A 354 -6.87 -12.50 7.75
C GLY A 354 -8.37 -12.52 7.99
N VAL A 355 -8.80 -12.04 9.17
CA VAL A 355 -10.20 -12.08 9.60
C VAL A 355 -10.62 -10.74 10.18
N THR A 356 -11.30 -9.93 9.38
CA THR A 356 -11.86 -8.64 9.82
C THR A 356 -13.30 -8.85 10.28
N THR A 357 -13.65 -8.34 11.47
CA THR A 357 -15.03 -8.42 12.00
C THR A 357 -15.80 -7.13 11.75
N VAL A 358 -16.99 -7.28 11.16
CA VAL A 358 -17.90 -6.25 10.67
C VAL A 358 -19.22 -6.26 11.45
N SER A 359 -19.91 -5.12 11.52
CA SER A 359 -21.21 -4.97 12.20
C SER A 359 -22.23 -4.35 11.24
N VAL A 360 -23.49 -4.80 11.27
CA VAL A 360 -24.58 -4.23 10.47
C VAL A 360 -25.84 -4.06 11.31
N ASP A 361 -26.52 -2.92 11.18
CA ASP A 361 -27.83 -2.71 11.79
C ASP A 361 -28.92 -3.40 10.96
N GLN A 362 -29.41 -4.53 11.43
CA GLN A 362 -30.44 -5.31 10.70
C GLN A 362 -31.85 -4.75 10.87
N ARG A 363 -32.05 -3.62 11.56
CA ARG A 363 -33.38 -3.01 11.76
C ARG A 363 -33.85 -2.17 10.57
N VAL A 364 -32.89 -1.62 9.83
CA VAL A 364 -33.03 -0.78 8.63
C VAL A 364 -32.35 -1.43 7.43
N HIS A 365 -32.49 -0.86 6.25
CA HIS A 365 -31.67 -1.15 5.06
C HIS A 365 -31.61 -2.60 4.53
N GLY A 366 -32.36 -3.53 5.12
CA GLY A 366 -32.56 -4.87 4.57
C GLY A 366 -33.50 -4.86 3.36
N SER A 367 -33.53 -5.96 2.62
CA SER A 367 -34.16 -6.09 1.29
C SER A 367 -33.47 -5.35 0.14
N THR A 368 -32.24 -4.86 0.34
CA THR A 368 -31.29 -4.41 -0.70
C THR A 368 -29.92 -5.03 -0.47
N TRP A 369 -28.99 -4.90 -1.43
CA TRP A 369 -27.60 -5.28 -1.24
C TRP A 369 -26.87 -4.23 -0.40
N ARG A 370 -26.91 -4.39 0.92
CA ARG A 370 -26.20 -3.51 1.86
C ARG A 370 -24.69 -3.73 1.74
N TYR A 371 -23.98 -2.69 1.27
CA TYR A 371 -22.52 -2.65 1.30
C TYR A 371 -22.04 -2.81 2.75
N VAL A 372 -21.20 -3.82 3.00
CA VAL A 372 -20.28 -3.79 4.15
C VAL A 372 -18.95 -3.25 3.66
N GLY A 373 -18.29 -3.94 2.72
CA GLY A 373 -17.30 -3.31 1.85
C GLY A 373 -16.18 -4.19 1.32
N THR A 374 -15.14 -3.55 0.75
CA THR A 374 -14.08 -4.22 -0.03
C THR A 374 -13.12 -5.10 0.79
N PHE A 375 -12.71 -6.24 0.23
CA PHE A 375 -11.74 -7.18 0.81
C PHE A 375 -10.87 -7.86 -0.26
N PRO A 376 -9.59 -8.17 0.03
CA PRO A 376 -8.75 -8.96 -0.87
C PRO A 376 -9.12 -10.44 -0.83
N PHE A 377 -9.45 -11.03 -1.98
CA PHE A 377 -9.72 -12.46 -2.14
C PHE A 377 -8.88 -13.07 -3.27
N ARG A 378 -8.68 -14.39 -3.24
CA ARG A 378 -7.80 -15.10 -4.20
C ARG A 378 -8.57 -16.05 -5.11
N ALA A 379 -8.12 -16.14 -6.36
CA ALA A 379 -8.62 -17.08 -7.36
C ALA A 379 -8.66 -18.52 -6.82
N GLY A 380 -9.81 -19.18 -6.93
CA GLY A 380 -10.00 -20.59 -6.58
C GLY A 380 -9.83 -20.96 -5.10
N GLN A 381 -9.47 -20.04 -4.21
CA GLN A 381 -9.35 -20.30 -2.78
C GLN A 381 -10.72 -20.12 -2.09
N PRO A 382 -11.13 -21.02 -1.16
CA PRO A 382 -12.37 -20.86 -0.42
C PRO A 382 -12.34 -19.62 0.50
N ALA A 383 -13.07 -18.59 0.11
CA ALA A 383 -13.42 -17.47 0.98
C ALA A 383 -14.60 -17.88 1.87
N THR A 384 -14.64 -17.34 3.09
CA THR A 384 -15.77 -17.59 4.02
C THR A 384 -16.16 -16.34 4.78
N VAL A 385 -17.45 -16.15 4.99
CA VAL A 385 -17.96 -15.12 5.91
C VAL A 385 -18.85 -15.78 6.94
N THR A 386 -18.68 -15.43 8.22
CA THR A 386 -19.41 -16.08 9.33
C THR A 386 -20.17 -15.04 10.16
N LEU A 387 -21.50 -15.03 10.07
CA LEU A 387 -22.38 -14.32 11.00
C LEU A 387 -22.47 -15.07 12.33
N SER A 388 -22.45 -14.32 13.44
CA SER A 388 -22.68 -14.86 14.79
C SER A 388 -23.96 -14.30 15.41
N ASN A 389 -24.57 -15.03 16.34
CA ASN A 389 -25.67 -14.50 17.17
C ASN A 389 -25.19 -13.61 18.34
N GLY A 390 -23.93 -13.17 18.36
CA GLY A 390 -23.36 -12.32 19.40
C GLY A 390 -23.71 -10.85 19.18
N SER A 391 -24.39 -10.20 20.13
CA SER A 391 -24.90 -8.83 20.01
C SER A 391 -24.86 -8.07 21.35
N ALA A 392 -24.83 -6.75 21.28
CA ALA A 392 -25.03 -5.86 22.42
C ALA A 392 -26.49 -5.84 22.93
N GLN A 393 -27.45 -6.38 22.18
CA GLN A 393 -28.87 -6.47 22.53
C GLN A 393 -29.36 -7.95 22.56
N PRO A 394 -29.11 -8.69 23.66
CA PRO A 394 -29.60 -10.06 23.81
C PRO A 394 -31.13 -10.14 23.77
N GLY A 395 -31.67 -11.17 23.13
CA GLY A 395 -33.11 -11.39 22.98
C GLY A 395 -33.73 -10.80 21.72
N ALA A 396 -33.05 -9.89 21.03
CA ALA A 396 -33.37 -9.50 19.64
C ALA A 396 -33.11 -10.66 18.66
N VAL A 397 -33.45 -10.48 17.38
CA VAL A 397 -33.30 -11.49 16.33
C VAL A 397 -32.13 -11.15 15.40
N VAL A 398 -31.33 -12.15 15.06
CA VAL A 398 -30.30 -12.10 14.01
C VAL A 398 -30.80 -12.87 12.78
N VAL A 399 -30.71 -12.26 11.60
CA VAL A 399 -31.07 -12.88 10.31
C VAL A 399 -29.81 -13.31 9.55
N ALA A 400 -29.83 -14.51 8.99
CA ALA A 400 -28.87 -14.96 7.97
C ALA A 400 -29.65 -15.28 6.68
N ASP A 401 -29.17 -14.75 5.55
CA ASP A 401 -29.87 -14.68 4.27
C ASP A 401 -28.79 -14.81 3.15
N ALA A 402 -28.75 -13.95 2.12
CA ALA A 402 -27.71 -13.98 1.09
C ALA A 402 -26.54 -12.98 1.25
N MET A 403 -25.47 -13.21 0.48
CA MET A 403 -24.29 -12.36 0.29
C MET A 403 -23.93 -12.21 -1.19
N ARG A 404 -23.38 -11.06 -1.58
CA ARG A 404 -22.78 -10.83 -2.91
C ARG A 404 -21.35 -10.30 -2.74
N VAL A 405 -20.42 -10.77 -3.55
CA VAL A 405 -19.03 -10.31 -3.59
C VAL A 405 -18.71 -9.89 -5.02
N GLY A 406 -18.25 -8.65 -5.21
CA GLY A 406 -18.01 -8.06 -6.52
C GLY A 406 -19.19 -7.22 -7.05
N GLY A 407 -18.91 -6.33 -8.00
CA GLY A 407 -19.91 -5.50 -8.66
C GLY A 407 -20.74 -6.30 -9.67
N GLY A 408 -20.05 -6.92 -10.63
CA GLY A 408 -20.65 -7.79 -11.64
C GLY A 408 -20.97 -7.09 -12.97
N THR A 409 -21.39 -7.88 -13.94
CA THR A 409 -21.90 -7.44 -15.25
C THR A 409 -23.43 -7.47 -15.27
N PHE A 410 -24.05 -6.60 -16.07
CA PHE A 410 -25.45 -6.70 -16.44
C PHE A 410 -25.55 -7.53 -17.73
N ASP A 411 -25.65 -8.86 -17.56
CA ASP A 411 -25.61 -9.90 -18.61
C ASP A 411 -26.93 -10.70 -18.73
N ASP A 412 -27.93 -10.41 -17.90
CA ASP A 412 -29.29 -10.95 -17.99
C ASP A 412 -30.33 -9.85 -17.69
N LEU A 413 -31.43 -9.82 -18.46
CA LEU A 413 -32.57 -8.91 -18.25
C LEU A 413 -33.61 -9.48 -17.26
N THR A 414 -33.44 -10.71 -16.77
CA THR A 414 -34.39 -11.34 -15.84
C THR A 414 -34.60 -10.53 -14.57
N GLY A 415 -35.85 -10.15 -14.31
CA GLY A 415 -36.24 -9.36 -13.13
C GLY A 415 -36.11 -7.84 -13.30
N ILE A 416 -35.65 -7.37 -14.46
CA ILE A 416 -35.53 -5.95 -14.79
C ILE A 416 -36.66 -5.56 -15.76
N GLU A 417 -37.45 -4.54 -15.41
CA GLU A 417 -38.38 -3.94 -16.36
C GLU A 417 -37.60 -3.08 -17.35
N THR A 418 -37.75 -3.37 -18.65
CA THR A 418 -37.13 -2.63 -19.74
C THR A 418 -37.82 -2.94 -21.08
N SER A 419 -37.61 -2.07 -22.07
CA SER A 419 -37.91 -2.34 -23.48
C SER A 419 -36.70 -2.85 -24.28
N ALA A 420 -35.56 -3.06 -23.62
CA ALA A 420 -34.39 -3.71 -24.22
C ALA A 420 -34.69 -5.16 -24.62
N THR A 421 -34.04 -5.62 -25.69
CA THR A 421 -34.23 -6.99 -26.23
C THR A 421 -33.00 -7.89 -26.04
N TYR A 422 -31.92 -7.33 -25.50
CA TYR A 422 -30.68 -7.99 -25.12
C TYR A 422 -30.01 -7.19 -23.99
N PRO A 423 -29.25 -7.83 -23.07
CA PRO A 423 -28.47 -7.15 -22.05
C PRO A 423 -27.37 -6.26 -22.69
N PRO A 424 -26.80 -5.30 -21.94
CA PRO A 424 -25.70 -4.47 -22.45
C PRO A 424 -24.34 -5.19 -22.43
N ASP A 425 -24.19 -6.27 -21.67
CA ASP A 425 -22.91 -6.95 -21.39
C ASP A 425 -21.84 -5.98 -20.80
N LYS A 426 -22.30 -4.96 -20.06
CA LYS A 426 -21.48 -3.91 -19.41
C LYS A 426 -21.45 -4.09 -17.88
N PRO A 427 -20.38 -3.66 -17.19
CA PRO A 427 -20.31 -3.69 -15.73
C PRO A 427 -21.41 -2.87 -15.06
N TRP A 428 -21.97 -3.33 -13.94
CA TRP A 428 -23.07 -2.66 -13.23
C TRP A 428 -22.77 -1.22 -12.79
N TRP A 429 -21.49 -0.83 -12.70
CA TRP A 429 -21.08 0.52 -12.32
C TRP A 429 -21.11 1.50 -13.50
N GLU A 430 -20.95 1.01 -14.74
CA GLU A 430 -21.17 1.80 -15.96
C GLU A 430 -22.66 1.96 -16.27
N MET A 431 -23.54 1.12 -15.70
CA MET A 431 -24.97 1.15 -15.95
C MET A 431 -25.70 2.33 -15.30
N GLY A 432 -26.78 2.78 -15.94
CA GLY A 432 -27.67 3.78 -15.40
C GLY A 432 -28.49 3.33 -14.20
N ALA A 433 -28.85 4.30 -13.37
CA ALA A 433 -29.57 4.10 -12.12
C ALA A 433 -30.93 3.43 -12.32
N TYR A 434 -31.62 3.70 -13.43
CA TYR A 434 -32.87 3.01 -13.81
C TYR A 434 -32.78 1.48 -13.70
N TYR A 435 -31.63 0.91 -14.08
CA TYR A 435 -31.40 -0.54 -14.05
C TYR A 435 -30.82 -0.97 -12.70
N TYR A 436 -29.84 -0.24 -12.19
CA TYR A 436 -29.14 -0.61 -10.96
C TYR A 436 -30.05 -0.59 -9.71
N VAL A 437 -30.98 0.36 -9.58
CA VAL A 437 -31.87 0.38 -8.41
C VAL A 437 -32.91 -0.75 -8.45
N GLN A 438 -33.23 -1.28 -9.64
CA GLN A 438 -34.03 -2.51 -9.79
C GLN A 438 -33.23 -3.75 -9.34
N HIS A 439 -31.95 -3.83 -9.73
CA HIS A 439 -31.00 -4.85 -9.23
C HIS A 439 -30.77 -4.76 -7.70
N GLN A 440 -30.94 -3.58 -7.11
CA GLN A 440 -31.00 -3.41 -5.66
C GLN A 440 -32.32 -3.89 -5.04
N GLY A 441 -33.43 -3.93 -5.79
CA GLY A 441 -34.74 -4.41 -5.33
C GLY A 441 -35.86 -3.35 -5.27
N LEU A 442 -35.69 -2.20 -5.91
CA LEU A 442 -36.78 -1.23 -6.09
C LEU A 442 -37.68 -1.69 -7.26
N ASP A 443 -38.93 -2.07 -6.98
CA ASP A 443 -39.89 -2.43 -8.03
C ASP A 443 -40.36 -1.15 -8.79
N PRO A 444 -40.19 -1.07 -10.12
CA PRO A 444 -40.67 0.06 -10.91
C PRO A 444 -42.20 0.13 -11.00
N ASN A 445 -42.91 -1.00 -10.92
CA ASN A 445 -44.38 -1.08 -11.09
C ASN A 445 -45.15 -0.38 -9.96
N ASP A 446 -44.51 -0.24 -8.80
CA ASP A 446 -45.01 0.52 -7.66
C ASP A 446 -45.12 2.03 -7.97
N TRP A 447 -44.42 2.54 -9.01
CA TRP A 447 -44.37 3.95 -9.39
C TRP A 447 -44.91 4.18 -10.82
N PRO A 448 -45.91 5.08 -11.04
CA PRO A 448 -46.56 5.29 -12.34
C PRO A 448 -45.73 6.14 -13.32
N TYR A 449 -44.59 6.66 -12.89
CA TYR A 449 -43.57 7.23 -13.74
C TYR A 449 -42.20 6.89 -13.14
N PHE A 450 -41.44 6.09 -13.87
CA PHE A 450 -40.13 5.61 -13.47
C PHE A 450 -39.18 5.71 -14.66
N ASN A 451 -38.15 6.56 -14.55
CA ASN A 451 -37.10 6.74 -15.54
C ASN A 451 -35.76 6.94 -14.80
N ASP A 452 -34.64 6.93 -15.52
CA ASP A 452 -33.31 7.04 -14.93
C ASP A 452 -33.10 8.27 -14.03
N VAL A 453 -33.63 9.43 -14.42
CA VAL A 453 -33.46 10.70 -13.70
C VAL A 453 -34.26 10.72 -12.40
N VAL A 454 -35.50 10.21 -12.39
CA VAL A 454 -36.31 10.18 -11.16
C VAL A 454 -35.98 8.97 -10.27
N ALA A 455 -35.50 7.86 -10.85
CA ALA A 455 -35.15 6.64 -10.11
C ALA A 455 -34.14 6.88 -8.99
N ARG A 456 -33.19 7.81 -9.20
CA ARG A 456 -32.10 8.12 -8.25
C ARG A 456 -32.61 8.78 -6.96
N PRO A 457 -33.33 9.93 -6.98
CA PRO A 457 -33.94 10.49 -5.77
C PRO A 457 -35.07 9.62 -5.21
N MET A 458 -35.81 8.87 -6.06
CA MET A 458 -36.84 7.93 -5.59
C MET A 458 -36.24 6.78 -4.78
N TYR A 459 -35.14 6.17 -5.24
CA TYR A 459 -34.38 5.17 -4.50
C TYR A 459 -33.81 5.74 -3.20
N ALA A 460 -33.16 6.91 -3.26
CA ALA A 460 -32.63 7.56 -2.06
C ALA A 460 -33.74 7.81 -1.01
N ARG A 461 -34.89 8.36 -1.40
CA ARG A 461 -36.04 8.56 -0.50
C ARG A 461 -36.64 7.23 0.00
N TRP A 462 -36.73 6.21 -0.85
CA TRP A 462 -37.26 4.88 -0.50
C TRP A 462 -36.36 4.13 0.49
N GLU A 463 -35.05 4.28 0.36
CA GLU A 463 -34.04 3.71 1.26
C GLU A 463 -33.96 4.48 2.59
N HIS A 464 -34.06 5.81 2.54
CA HIS A 464 -34.09 6.70 3.69
C HIS A 464 -35.37 6.58 4.53
N ALA A 465 -36.51 6.23 3.90
CA ALA A 465 -37.82 6.27 4.51
C ALA A 465 -37.89 5.46 5.82
N ASP A 466 -38.33 6.13 6.89
CA ASP A 466 -38.57 5.55 8.21
C ASP A 466 -37.32 4.96 8.93
N THR A 467 -36.10 5.23 8.43
CA THR A 467 -34.82 4.86 9.09
C THR A 467 -34.51 5.69 10.34
N GLY A 468 -34.83 6.99 10.30
CA GLY A 468 -34.47 7.97 11.33
C GLY A 468 -33.03 8.48 11.28
N GLU A 469 -32.34 8.29 10.16
CA GLU A 469 -30.98 8.80 9.91
C GLU A 469 -30.94 10.31 9.58
N GLU A 470 -29.76 10.92 9.60
CA GLU A 470 -29.55 12.26 9.06
C GLU A 470 -28.90 12.20 7.67
N ALA A 471 -29.73 12.24 6.63
CA ALA A 471 -29.30 12.10 5.24
C ALA A 471 -29.00 13.44 4.54
N VAL A 472 -28.15 13.40 3.50
CA VAL A 472 -28.05 14.39 2.41
C VAL A 472 -27.90 13.69 1.05
N TYR A 473 -28.22 14.38 -0.05
CA TYR A 473 -28.14 13.87 -1.43
C TYR A 473 -27.22 14.74 -2.28
N ILE A 474 -26.25 14.11 -2.95
CA ILE A 474 -25.27 14.76 -3.82
C ILE A 474 -25.37 14.15 -5.22
N ALA A 475 -25.81 14.91 -6.21
CA ALA A 475 -25.69 14.52 -7.62
C ALA A 475 -24.47 15.19 -8.25
N TRP A 476 -23.53 14.37 -8.73
CA TRP A 476 -22.32 14.76 -9.42
C TRP A 476 -22.53 14.63 -10.94
N HIS A 477 -22.35 15.72 -11.66
CA HIS A 477 -22.60 15.87 -13.09
C HIS A 477 -21.56 16.82 -13.74
N THR A 478 -21.53 16.87 -15.08
CA THR A 478 -20.76 17.86 -15.83
C THR A 478 -21.63 18.41 -16.97
N ASN A 479 -21.63 19.72 -17.19
CA ASN A 479 -22.58 20.30 -18.12
C ASN A 479 -22.06 20.23 -19.58
N GLY A 480 -22.99 20.19 -20.52
CA GLY A 480 -22.72 20.41 -21.94
C GLY A 480 -23.54 21.59 -22.43
N TYR A 481 -22.97 22.49 -23.24
CA TYR A 481 -23.70 23.62 -23.82
C TYR A 481 -24.40 23.26 -25.14
N ASN A 482 -23.64 22.81 -26.15
CA ASN A 482 -24.17 22.37 -27.45
C ASN A 482 -23.17 21.52 -28.28
N GLY A 483 -22.24 20.82 -27.62
CA GLY A 483 -21.08 20.17 -28.24
C GLY A 483 -19.86 21.09 -28.24
N ASP A 484 -18.74 20.61 -28.83
CA ASP A 484 -17.42 21.27 -28.79
C ASP A 484 -17.47 22.81 -28.85
N ASN A 485 -17.27 23.46 -27.71
CA ASN A 485 -17.36 24.90 -27.55
C ASN A 485 -16.18 25.49 -26.77
N THR A 486 -16.06 26.82 -26.83
CA THR A 486 -14.96 27.58 -26.23
C THR A 486 -15.46 28.73 -25.34
N LEU A 487 -16.75 28.75 -24.99
CA LEU A 487 -17.41 29.87 -24.33
C LEU A 487 -18.01 29.53 -22.96
N TYR A 488 -18.56 28.33 -22.80
CA TYR A 488 -19.21 27.89 -21.58
C TYR A 488 -18.26 26.98 -20.82
N ARG A 489 -17.87 27.41 -19.62
CA ARG A 489 -16.95 26.70 -18.73
C ARG A 489 -17.16 27.12 -17.27
N GLY A 490 -16.65 26.34 -16.33
CA GLY A 490 -16.74 26.53 -14.89
C GLY A 490 -17.98 25.91 -14.24
N THR A 491 -18.06 26.07 -12.91
CA THR A 491 -18.97 25.31 -12.04
C THR A 491 -20.31 26.02 -11.83
N GLU A 492 -21.42 25.28 -11.92
CA GLU A 492 -22.76 25.69 -11.43
C GLU A 492 -23.34 24.62 -10.49
N SER A 493 -24.35 24.99 -9.70
CA SER A 493 -25.08 24.02 -8.88
C SER A 493 -26.58 24.29 -8.89
N TYR A 494 -27.40 23.28 -8.61
CA TYR A 494 -28.85 23.38 -8.63
C TYR A 494 -29.50 22.80 -7.38
N ILE A 495 -30.53 23.48 -6.89
CA ILE A 495 -31.55 22.93 -5.97
C ILE A 495 -32.92 22.93 -6.63
N HIS A 496 -33.81 22.04 -6.18
CA HIS A 496 -35.18 21.96 -6.69
C HIS A 496 -35.98 23.25 -6.37
N SER A 497 -36.55 23.90 -7.39
CA SER A 497 -37.05 25.29 -7.26
C SER A 497 -38.52 25.46 -6.84
N PHE A 498 -39.36 24.42 -6.89
CA PHE A 498 -40.79 24.51 -6.53
C PHE A 498 -41.09 24.02 -5.11
N GLN A 499 -40.79 22.76 -4.78
CA GLN A 499 -40.88 22.17 -3.43
C GLN A 499 -39.48 22.02 -2.82
N PRO A 500 -38.75 23.12 -2.51
CA PRO A 500 -37.39 23.03 -2.00
C PRO A 500 -37.37 22.28 -0.66
N VAL A 501 -36.55 21.23 -0.58
CA VAL A 501 -36.32 20.51 0.67
C VAL A 501 -35.59 21.44 1.64
N THR A 502 -36.04 21.48 2.90
CA THR A 502 -35.47 22.37 3.93
C THR A 502 -34.01 22.00 4.19
N GLY A 503 -33.10 22.96 3.95
CA GLY A 503 -31.66 22.75 4.10
C GLY A 503 -30.91 22.51 2.79
N SER A 504 -31.59 22.26 1.66
CA SER A 504 -30.95 22.18 0.33
C SER A 504 -30.19 23.47 0.00
N ASP A 505 -30.71 24.63 0.41
CA ASP A 505 -30.11 25.94 0.22
C ASP A 505 -28.80 26.13 1.01
N ARG A 506 -28.71 25.56 2.23
CA ARG A 506 -27.49 25.58 3.04
C ARG A 506 -26.48 24.53 2.59
N LEU A 507 -26.95 23.35 2.16
CA LEU A 507 -26.10 22.31 1.57
C LEU A 507 -25.47 22.80 0.26
N GLN A 508 -26.28 23.35 -0.65
CA GLN A 508 -25.80 23.97 -1.88
C GLN A 508 -24.79 25.09 -1.59
N TYR A 509 -25.08 25.96 -0.62
CA TYR A 509 -24.14 27.02 -0.23
C TYR A 509 -22.76 26.47 0.14
N TRP A 510 -22.68 25.54 1.09
CA TRP A 510 -21.38 25.04 1.54
C TRP A 510 -20.66 24.23 0.47
N VAL A 511 -21.35 23.33 -0.22
CA VAL A 511 -20.73 22.46 -1.25
C VAL A 511 -20.27 23.27 -2.48
N HIS A 512 -21.09 24.21 -2.97
CA HIS A 512 -20.72 25.02 -4.14
C HIS A 512 -19.64 26.06 -3.81
N GLN A 513 -19.72 26.75 -2.67
CA GLN A 513 -18.71 27.74 -2.29
C GLN A 513 -17.35 27.09 -2.03
N GLU A 514 -17.31 25.90 -1.42
CA GLU A 514 -16.05 25.17 -1.22
C GLU A 514 -15.47 24.67 -2.54
N LEU A 515 -16.27 24.00 -3.39
CA LEU A 515 -15.82 23.50 -4.70
C LEU A 515 -15.22 24.61 -5.59
N VAL A 516 -15.91 25.76 -5.69
CA VAL A 516 -15.45 26.91 -6.48
C VAL A 516 -14.21 27.56 -5.88
N ARG A 517 -14.11 27.63 -4.54
CA ARG A 517 -12.94 28.17 -3.82
C ARG A 517 -11.72 27.28 -4.06
N ASP A 518 -11.88 25.97 -3.94
CA ASP A 518 -10.77 25.02 -3.95
C ASP A 518 -10.19 24.87 -5.34
N ILE A 519 -11.04 24.82 -6.37
CA ILE A 519 -10.59 24.89 -7.77
C ILE A 519 -9.84 26.20 -8.04
N ARG A 520 -10.27 27.34 -7.48
CA ARG A 520 -9.57 28.63 -7.62
C ARG A 520 -8.25 28.74 -6.86
N LEU A 521 -8.06 27.96 -5.79
CA LEU A 521 -6.83 27.95 -4.99
C LEU A 521 -5.83 26.90 -5.48
N GLY A 522 -6.32 25.73 -5.94
CA GLY A 522 -5.51 24.57 -6.29
C GLY A 522 -5.38 24.26 -7.79
N TRP A 523 -6.12 24.92 -8.67
CA TRP A 523 -6.14 24.57 -10.11
C TRP A 523 -6.13 25.79 -11.06
N ASP A 524 -7.20 26.58 -11.11
CA ASP A 524 -7.36 27.71 -12.03
C ASP A 524 -7.88 28.95 -11.26
N PRO A 525 -7.02 29.95 -10.94
CA PRO A 525 -7.45 31.14 -10.20
C PRO A 525 -8.41 32.05 -11.00
N ALA A 526 -8.61 31.79 -12.29
CA ALA A 526 -9.61 32.43 -13.13
C ALA A 526 -10.86 31.57 -13.36
N TRP A 527 -11.00 30.41 -12.69
CA TRP A 527 -12.11 29.49 -12.87
C TRP A 527 -13.46 30.18 -12.71
N THR A 528 -14.36 29.95 -13.67
CA THR A 528 -15.67 30.60 -13.71
C THR A 528 -16.59 30.03 -12.65
N ASP A 529 -17.17 30.91 -11.85
CA ASP A 529 -18.28 30.61 -10.95
C ASP A 529 -19.55 31.02 -11.69
N ARG A 530 -20.37 30.03 -12.07
CA ARG A 530 -21.63 30.23 -12.77
C ARG A 530 -22.82 30.31 -11.80
N GLY A 531 -22.56 30.22 -10.50
CA GLY A 531 -23.51 30.51 -9.43
C GLY A 531 -24.33 29.32 -8.93
N MET A 532 -24.95 29.56 -7.78
CA MET A 532 -25.93 28.67 -7.14
C MET A 532 -27.31 28.95 -7.72
N LYS A 533 -27.82 28.03 -8.55
CA LYS A 533 -29.06 28.16 -9.30
C LYS A 533 -30.18 27.32 -8.68
N SER A 534 -31.41 27.51 -9.16
CA SER A 534 -32.54 26.62 -8.83
C SER A 534 -33.41 26.32 -10.06
N LYS A 535 -33.72 25.03 -10.27
CA LYS A 535 -34.43 24.48 -11.44
C LYS A 535 -35.34 23.33 -10.98
N ASP A 536 -36.44 23.07 -11.70
CA ASP A 536 -37.32 21.93 -11.43
C ASP A 536 -36.77 20.67 -12.14
N LEU A 537 -35.63 20.18 -11.66
CA LEU A 537 -34.94 18.98 -12.17
C LEU A 537 -35.54 17.70 -11.58
N GLY A 538 -35.71 16.66 -12.40
CA GLY A 538 -36.15 15.34 -11.95
C GLY A 538 -35.23 14.74 -10.88
N GLU A 539 -33.91 14.90 -11.06
CA GLU A 539 -32.82 14.46 -10.17
C GLU A 539 -33.00 14.88 -8.70
N LEU A 540 -33.69 16.00 -8.49
CA LEU A 540 -33.92 16.61 -7.17
C LEU A 540 -35.41 16.68 -6.78
N ARG A 541 -36.31 16.27 -7.68
CA ARG A 541 -37.76 16.42 -7.54
C ARG A 541 -38.34 15.50 -6.48
N GLU A 542 -37.82 14.29 -6.33
CA GLU A 542 -38.41 13.26 -5.46
C GLU A 542 -37.72 13.11 -4.09
N LEU A 543 -36.97 14.13 -3.65
CA LEU A 543 -36.31 14.14 -2.35
C LEU A 543 -37.20 14.64 -1.19
N TRP A 544 -38.43 15.09 -1.45
CA TRP A 544 -39.39 15.53 -0.42
C TRP A 544 -40.39 14.42 -0.05
N ASP A 545 -40.95 14.52 1.15
CA ASP A 545 -42.04 13.66 1.65
C ASP A 545 -43.11 14.51 2.37
N ALA A 546 -44.39 14.23 2.10
CA ALA A 546 -45.54 14.92 2.69
C ALA A 546 -45.64 14.81 4.23
N ARG A 547 -44.94 13.85 4.85
CA ARG A 547 -44.83 13.68 6.30
C ARG A 547 -43.97 14.76 6.98
N GLY A 548 -43.12 15.45 6.21
CA GLY A 548 -42.29 16.56 6.68
C GLY A 548 -40.78 16.27 6.65
N PRO A 549 -39.94 17.22 7.12
CA PRO A 549 -38.50 17.23 6.88
C PRO A 549 -37.73 16.00 7.38
N ALA A 550 -38.21 15.30 8.41
CA ALA A 550 -37.56 14.09 8.94
C ALA A 550 -37.71 12.83 8.06
N TYR A 551 -38.30 12.98 6.87
CA TYR A 551 -38.43 11.95 5.82
C TYR A 551 -38.01 12.51 4.44
N SER A 552 -37.40 13.70 4.41
CA SER A 552 -37.00 14.42 3.20
C SER A 552 -35.49 14.65 3.22
N ILE A 553 -34.83 14.45 2.09
CA ILE A 553 -33.36 14.51 2.01
C ILE A 553 -32.93 15.87 1.42
N PRO A 554 -32.19 16.72 2.15
CA PRO A 554 -31.58 17.91 1.57
C PRO A 554 -30.63 17.51 0.44
N GLY A 555 -30.91 17.97 -0.78
CA GLY A 555 -30.17 17.60 -1.97
C GLY A 555 -29.67 18.78 -2.80
N VAL A 556 -28.56 18.55 -3.51
CA VAL A 556 -27.95 19.46 -4.49
C VAL A 556 -27.41 18.67 -5.69
N LEU A 557 -27.55 19.24 -6.89
CA LEU A 557 -26.84 18.80 -8.10
C LEU A 557 -25.66 19.74 -8.36
N LEU A 558 -24.50 19.18 -8.68
CA LEU A 558 -23.26 19.89 -8.98
C LEU A 558 -22.90 19.66 -10.46
N GLU A 559 -22.83 20.73 -11.24
CA GLU A 559 -22.20 20.72 -12.56
C GLU A 559 -20.74 21.14 -12.35
N ILE A 560 -19.84 20.16 -12.23
CA ILE A 560 -18.46 20.41 -11.77
C ILE A 560 -17.70 21.33 -12.75
N ALA A 561 -17.81 21.02 -14.04
CA ALA A 561 -17.16 21.69 -15.16
C ALA A 561 -17.93 21.40 -16.46
N TYR A 562 -17.52 21.97 -17.60
CA TYR A 562 -18.11 21.65 -18.91
C TYR A 562 -17.30 20.61 -19.70
N HIS A 563 -17.85 19.41 -19.94
CA HIS A 563 -17.15 18.35 -20.70
C HIS A 563 -17.06 18.64 -22.21
N ASP A 564 -17.93 19.49 -22.74
CA ASP A 564 -17.88 19.94 -24.13
C ASP A 564 -17.01 21.20 -24.34
N ASN A 565 -16.22 21.58 -23.33
CA ASN A 565 -15.23 22.66 -23.40
C ASN A 565 -13.81 22.12 -23.19
N GLU A 566 -12.91 22.38 -24.14
CA GLU A 566 -11.53 21.85 -24.13
C GLU A 566 -10.78 22.09 -22.80
N ALA A 567 -10.88 23.28 -22.21
CA ALA A 567 -10.12 23.63 -20.99
C ALA A 567 -10.64 22.90 -19.75
N ASP A 568 -11.95 22.69 -19.68
CA ASP A 568 -12.62 22.03 -18.55
C ASP A 568 -12.59 20.50 -18.70
N ALA A 569 -12.76 19.97 -19.91
CA ALA A 569 -12.55 18.56 -20.20
C ALA A 569 -11.10 18.13 -19.92
N ASN A 570 -10.12 18.99 -20.21
CA ASN A 570 -8.72 18.77 -19.84
C ASN A 570 -8.42 18.92 -18.34
N ALA A 571 -9.40 19.32 -17.52
CA ALA A 571 -9.38 19.24 -16.07
C ALA A 571 -10.13 17.99 -15.56
N LEU A 572 -11.31 17.68 -16.10
CA LEU A 572 -12.07 16.45 -15.81
C LEU A 572 -11.27 15.17 -16.10
N LYS A 573 -10.38 15.22 -17.10
CA LYS A 573 -9.40 14.17 -17.41
C LYS A 573 -8.25 14.04 -16.40
N ASP A 574 -7.97 15.02 -15.54
CA ASP A 574 -6.81 14.97 -14.65
C ASP A 574 -7.18 14.44 -13.25
N PRO A 575 -6.59 13.32 -12.78
CA PRO A 575 -6.87 12.75 -11.46
C PRO A 575 -6.63 13.71 -10.29
N ARG A 576 -5.78 14.73 -10.43
CA ARG A 576 -5.49 15.70 -9.36
C ARG A 576 -6.60 16.74 -9.23
N PHE A 577 -7.19 17.18 -10.34
CA PHE A 577 -8.46 17.92 -10.33
C PHE A 577 -9.61 17.04 -9.79
N ALA A 578 -9.61 15.77 -10.21
CA ALA A 578 -10.34 14.64 -9.65
C ALA A 578 -10.49 14.67 -8.12
N LEU A 579 -9.33 14.46 -7.49
CA LEU A 579 -9.11 14.41 -6.05
C LEU A 579 -9.49 15.75 -5.38
N LEU A 580 -9.12 16.89 -5.99
CA LEU A 580 -9.39 18.23 -5.48
C LEU A 580 -10.90 18.50 -5.38
N ALA A 581 -11.65 18.25 -6.46
CA ALA A 581 -13.10 18.45 -6.49
C ALA A 581 -13.81 17.50 -5.52
N ALA A 582 -13.41 16.22 -5.47
CA ALA A 582 -13.98 15.26 -4.54
C ALA A 582 -13.72 15.64 -3.07
N ARG A 583 -12.52 16.14 -2.74
CA ARG A 583 -12.18 16.67 -1.41
C ARG A 583 -13.04 17.89 -1.07
N ALA A 584 -13.16 18.86 -1.97
CA ALA A 584 -13.92 20.08 -1.73
C ALA A 584 -15.43 19.80 -1.51
N VAL A 585 -16.01 18.88 -2.27
CA VAL A 585 -17.39 18.41 -2.05
C VAL A 585 -17.55 17.76 -0.68
N TYR A 586 -16.62 16.89 -0.29
CA TYR A 586 -16.57 16.31 1.07
C TYR A 586 -16.48 17.40 2.16
N GLN A 587 -15.56 18.36 2.03
CA GLN A 587 -15.40 19.45 3.00
C GLN A 587 -16.66 20.31 3.11
N GLY A 588 -17.33 20.61 1.98
CA GLY A 588 -18.60 21.34 1.97
C GLY A 588 -19.73 20.59 2.69
N ILE A 589 -19.75 19.26 2.64
CA ILE A 589 -20.71 18.42 3.39
C ILE A 589 -20.40 18.48 4.89
N VAL A 590 -19.13 18.44 5.30
CA VAL A 590 -18.74 18.63 6.72
C VAL A 590 -19.18 20.02 7.22
N LYS A 591 -18.87 21.08 6.47
CA LYS A 591 -19.23 22.47 6.81
C LYS A 591 -20.75 22.69 6.89
N TYR A 592 -21.53 21.98 6.07
CA TYR A 592 -23.00 21.93 6.20
C TYR A 592 -23.45 21.32 7.54
N PHE A 593 -22.89 20.18 7.96
CA PHE A 593 -23.27 19.56 9.24
C PHE A 593 -22.77 20.36 10.46
N GLU A 594 -21.58 20.95 10.39
CA GLU A 594 -21.04 21.90 11.38
C GLU A 594 -22.03 23.05 11.65
N GLU A 595 -22.51 23.72 10.60
CA GLU A 595 -23.51 24.80 10.75
C GLU A 595 -24.85 24.27 11.27
N LYS A 596 -25.32 23.15 10.70
CA LYS A 596 -26.64 22.56 11.02
C LYS A 596 -26.76 22.18 12.50
N GLU A 597 -25.68 21.68 13.10
CA GLU A 597 -25.65 21.19 14.48
C GLU A 597 -25.03 22.19 15.47
N GLY A 598 -24.31 23.20 14.97
CA GLY A 598 -23.61 24.19 15.80
C GLY A 598 -22.38 23.60 16.50
N VAL A 599 -21.64 22.73 15.80
CA VAL A 599 -20.49 21.98 16.33
C VAL A 599 -19.28 22.12 15.41
N ASP A 600 -18.09 22.24 16.02
CA ASP A 600 -16.80 22.30 15.34
C ASP A 600 -16.43 20.89 14.83
N LEU A 601 -16.32 20.70 13.51
CA LEU A 601 -16.06 19.39 12.88
C LEU A 601 -14.70 19.37 12.18
N THR A 602 -13.81 18.54 12.70
CA THR A 602 -12.49 18.29 12.11
C THR A 602 -12.61 17.60 10.73
N LEU A 603 -11.77 18.00 9.78
CA LEU A 603 -11.59 17.32 8.50
C LEU A 603 -10.68 16.10 8.63
N LEU A 604 -10.85 15.05 7.83
CA LEU A 604 -9.90 13.93 7.81
C LEU A 604 -8.53 14.37 7.27
N PRO A 605 -7.40 13.78 7.69
CA PRO A 605 -6.09 14.23 7.26
C PRO A 605 -5.76 13.81 5.82
N GLU A 606 -4.83 14.52 5.20
CA GLU A 606 -4.13 14.06 3.99
C GLU A 606 -3.27 12.79 4.28
N PRO A 607 -2.74 12.09 3.26
CA PRO A 607 -1.78 11.01 3.47
C PRO A 607 -0.50 11.46 4.21
N PRO A 608 0.12 10.60 5.03
CA PRO A 608 1.52 10.76 5.41
C PRO A 608 2.44 10.73 4.17
N THR A 609 3.63 11.31 4.27
CA THR A 609 4.62 11.38 3.18
C THR A 609 5.99 10.87 3.63
N HIS A 610 6.95 10.73 2.72
CA HIS A 610 8.33 10.33 3.03
C HIS A 610 8.42 9.01 3.82
N LEU A 611 7.62 8.02 3.43
CA LEU A 611 7.65 6.70 4.09
C LEU A 611 9.01 6.04 3.83
N VAL A 612 9.55 5.41 4.86
CA VAL A 612 10.81 4.65 4.87
C VAL A 612 10.57 3.37 5.67
N ALA A 613 10.98 2.22 5.14
CA ALA A 613 10.83 0.91 5.77
C ALA A 613 12.16 0.14 5.73
N ARG A 614 12.72 -0.17 6.91
CA ARG A 614 14.13 -0.60 7.04
C ARG A 614 14.37 -1.73 8.02
N ASN A 615 15.23 -2.66 7.64
CA ASN A 615 15.82 -3.65 8.54
C ASN A 615 16.57 -2.94 9.67
N SER A 616 16.16 -3.19 10.91
CA SER A 616 16.72 -2.52 12.10
C SER A 616 17.25 -3.50 13.16
N GLY A 617 17.16 -4.80 12.88
CA GLY A 617 17.62 -5.90 13.72
C GLY A 617 17.14 -7.24 13.17
N VAL A 618 17.65 -8.35 13.72
CA VAL A 618 17.22 -9.70 13.29
C VAL A 618 15.73 -9.89 13.58
N GLY A 619 14.92 -10.05 12.53
CA GLY A 619 13.46 -10.11 12.64
C GLY A 619 12.80 -8.79 13.06
N GLN A 620 13.44 -7.65 12.79
CA GLN A 620 12.92 -6.32 13.12
C GLN A 620 12.97 -5.38 11.91
N VAL A 621 11.87 -4.65 11.69
CA VAL A 621 11.76 -3.61 10.66
C VAL A 621 11.24 -2.33 11.32
N THR A 622 12.02 -1.26 11.22
CA THR A 622 11.60 0.09 11.63
C THR A 622 11.04 0.83 10.43
N LEU A 623 9.85 1.38 10.60
CA LEU A 623 9.26 2.35 9.69
C LEU A 623 9.35 3.76 10.25
N SER A 624 9.46 4.74 9.37
CA SER A 624 9.36 6.17 9.68
C SER A 624 8.70 6.91 8.52
N TRP A 625 8.02 8.02 8.82
CA TRP A 625 7.32 8.87 7.85
C TRP A 625 7.26 10.30 8.37
N ARG A 626 6.86 11.26 7.53
CA ARG A 626 6.49 12.61 7.96
C ARG A 626 4.98 12.71 8.23
N PRO A 627 4.53 13.61 9.11
CA PRO A 627 3.11 13.93 9.24
C PRO A 627 2.52 14.39 7.88
N PRO A 628 1.21 14.25 7.67
CA PRO A 628 0.57 14.76 6.47
C PRO A 628 0.83 16.26 6.26
N PRO A 629 0.87 16.73 5.00
CA PRO A 629 0.85 18.15 4.72
C PRO A 629 -0.45 18.78 5.23
N THR A 630 -0.34 19.97 5.79
CA THR A 630 -1.45 20.81 6.26
C THR A 630 -1.15 22.24 5.85
N ASP A 631 -2.15 23.00 5.43
CA ASP A 631 -1.97 24.39 5.01
C ASP A 631 -2.68 25.39 5.94
N THR A 632 -2.58 26.69 5.63
CA THR A 632 -3.38 27.76 6.26
C THR A 632 -4.38 28.40 5.29
N ALA A 633 -4.56 27.81 4.11
CA ALA A 633 -5.51 28.22 3.07
C ALA A 633 -6.88 27.55 3.26
N GLY A 634 -6.92 26.41 3.95
CA GLY A 634 -8.04 25.48 4.11
C GLY A 634 -8.32 24.68 2.84
N LEU A 635 -7.28 24.19 2.13
CA LEU A 635 -7.43 23.35 0.91
C LEU A 635 -7.26 21.86 1.24
N LEU A 636 -6.30 21.56 2.12
CA LEU A 636 -5.98 20.24 2.65
C LEU A 636 -6.76 19.91 3.94
N GLY A 637 -6.74 18.63 4.32
CA GLY A 637 -7.29 18.13 5.58
C GLY A 637 -6.58 18.63 6.87
N ASP A 638 -7.25 18.45 8.01
CA ASP A 638 -6.75 18.87 9.33
C ASP A 638 -5.58 18.01 9.83
N PRO A 639 -4.75 18.52 10.77
CA PRO A 639 -3.63 17.78 11.35
C PRO A 639 -4.00 16.38 11.90
N ALA A 640 -3.09 15.43 11.66
CA ALA A 640 -3.17 14.08 12.22
C ALA A 640 -2.97 14.09 13.75
N THR A 641 -3.72 13.25 14.48
CA THR A 641 -3.50 12.96 15.91
C THR A 641 -3.06 11.53 16.19
N GLY A 642 -3.01 10.68 15.16
CA GLY A 642 -2.48 9.33 15.18
C GLY A 642 -2.33 8.78 13.75
N TYR A 643 -1.94 7.51 13.65
CA TYR A 643 -1.68 6.79 12.41
C TYR A 643 -2.16 5.34 12.50
N ARG A 644 -2.34 4.70 11.34
CA ARG A 644 -2.57 3.27 11.21
C ARG A 644 -1.53 2.68 10.26
N LEU A 645 -0.71 1.77 10.78
CA LEU A 645 0.26 1.00 10.01
C LEU A 645 -0.41 -0.29 9.51
N TYR A 646 -0.30 -0.55 8.22
CA TYR A 646 -0.78 -1.76 7.57
C TYR A 646 0.40 -2.64 7.19
N VAL A 647 0.31 -3.93 7.52
CA VAL A 647 1.29 -4.94 7.12
C VAL A 647 0.60 -5.89 6.14
N GLY A 648 1.14 -5.95 4.93
CA GLY A 648 0.75 -6.87 3.89
C GLY A 648 1.78 -7.99 3.72
N SER A 649 1.34 -9.11 3.18
CA SER A 649 2.24 -10.19 2.75
C SER A 649 1.73 -10.86 1.49
N LEU A 650 2.63 -11.51 0.75
CA LEU A 650 2.24 -12.50 -0.24
C LEU A 650 2.18 -13.89 0.41
N ALA A 651 1.36 -14.77 -0.17
CA ALA A 651 1.40 -16.20 0.11
C ALA A 651 2.05 -16.94 -1.07
N ASP A 652 2.42 -18.19 -0.84
CA ASP A 652 3.10 -19.02 -1.82
C ASP A 652 2.19 -19.28 -3.04
N GLY A 653 2.58 -18.80 -4.23
CA GLY A 653 1.76 -18.94 -5.45
C GLY A 653 2.19 -18.08 -6.62
N ASP A 654 1.60 -16.89 -6.73
CA ASP A 654 1.54 -16.06 -7.95
C ASP A 654 2.22 -14.69 -7.82
N GLY A 655 2.24 -14.11 -6.63
CA GLY A 655 2.68 -12.73 -6.39
C GLY A 655 1.65 -11.65 -6.77
N SER A 656 0.40 -12.02 -7.07
CA SER A 656 -0.55 -11.12 -7.75
C SER A 656 -1.38 -10.23 -6.82
N LEU A 657 -1.42 -10.50 -5.51
CA LEU A 657 -2.27 -9.76 -4.57
C LEU A 657 -1.64 -9.71 -3.17
N VAL A 658 -1.23 -8.52 -2.74
CA VAL A 658 -0.74 -8.26 -1.39
C VAL A 658 -1.90 -8.38 -0.40
N ALA A 659 -1.80 -9.34 0.50
CA ALA A 659 -2.82 -9.62 1.49
C ALA A 659 -2.65 -8.73 2.73
N TRP A 660 -3.41 -7.64 2.80
CA TRP A 660 -3.39 -6.65 3.88
C TRP A 660 -4.15 -7.12 5.13
N GLY A 661 -3.47 -7.14 6.28
CA GLY A 661 -4.09 -7.43 7.57
C GLY A 661 -4.75 -6.22 8.24
N ASP A 662 -5.50 -6.49 9.32
CA ASP A 662 -6.06 -5.47 10.23
C ASP A 662 -4.96 -4.50 10.73
N ALA A 663 -5.31 -3.22 10.90
CA ALA A 663 -4.38 -2.15 11.22
C ALA A 663 -3.69 -2.25 12.60
N ILE A 664 -2.42 -1.86 12.66
CA ILE A 664 -1.74 -1.53 13.92
C ILE A 664 -1.91 -0.01 14.17
N PRO A 665 -2.57 0.44 15.26
CA PRO A 665 -2.66 1.85 15.60
C PRO A 665 -1.33 2.35 16.17
N VAL A 666 -0.88 3.54 15.72
CA VAL A 666 0.41 4.14 16.10
C VAL A 666 0.19 5.63 16.43
N THR A 667 0.88 6.15 17.47
CA THR A 667 0.74 7.56 17.92
C THR A 667 1.98 8.43 17.62
N THR A 668 2.91 7.90 16.84
CA THR A 668 4.22 8.47 16.52
C THR A 668 4.49 8.32 15.02
N THR A 669 5.35 9.17 14.46
CA THR A 669 5.79 9.13 13.06
C THR A 669 6.84 8.04 12.75
N SER A 670 6.93 7.04 13.63
CA SER A 670 7.81 5.88 13.48
C SER A 670 7.30 4.73 14.35
N TYR A 671 7.56 3.49 13.90
CA TYR A 671 7.17 2.26 14.56
C TYR A 671 8.15 1.12 14.21
N THR A 672 8.49 0.27 15.17
CA THR A 672 9.33 -0.92 14.94
C THR A 672 8.51 -2.20 15.07
N LEU A 673 8.32 -2.90 13.96
CA LEU A 673 7.83 -4.27 13.92
C LEU A 673 8.93 -5.22 14.43
N THR A 674 8.53 -6.26 15.16
CA THR A 674 9.44 -7.26 15.72
C THR A 674 8.83 -8.66 15.63
N GLY A 675 9.66 -9.70 15.63
CA GLY A 675 9.20 -11.08 15.47
C GLY A 675 8.87 -11.46 14.03
N LEU A 676 9.37 -10.69 13.06
CA LEU A 676 9.27 -11.02 11.63
C LEU A 676 10.18 -12.21 11.31
N GLU A 677 9.72 -13.08 10.41
CA GLU A 677 10.52 -14.18 9.87
C GLU A 677 11.67 -13.60 9.02
N ALA A 678 12.80 -14.30 8.93
CA ALA A 678 13.94 -13.90 8.11
C ALA A 678 13.78 -14.36 6.65
N ASP A 679 14.40 -13.64 5.71
CA ASP A 679 14.32 -13.84 4.24
C ASP A 679 12.90 -13.71 3.64
N ARG A 680 11.96 -13.20 4.43
CA ARG A 680 10.55 -13.08 4.07
C ARG A 680 10.21 -11.66 3.62
N LEU A 681 9.36 -11.58 2.60
CA LEU A 681 8.89 -10.33 2.01
C LEU A 681 7.63 -9.83 2.70
N TYR A 682 7.66 -8.58 3.15
CA TYR A 682 6.56 -7.85 3.77
C TYR A 682 6.31 -6.54 3.04
N PHE A 683 5.05 -6.08 3.06
CA PHE A 683 4.60 -4.84 2.42
C PHE A 683 3.98 -3.91 3.45
N PHE A 684 4.07 -2.61 3.21
CA PHE A 684 3.65 -1.58 4.16
C PHE A 684 2.95 -0.43 3.47
N LYS A 685 1.89 0.08 4.10
CA LYS A 685 1.32 1.41 3.83
C LYS A 685 0.81 2.01 5.12
N VAL A 686 0.81 3.34 5.23
CA VAL A 686 0.41 4.07 6.45
C VAL A 686 -0.72 5.04 6.10
N THR A 687 -1.72 5.15 6.96
CA THR A 687 -2.68 6.27 6.94
C THR A 687 -2.53 7.12 8.20
N ALA A 688 -2.88 8.39 8.09
CA ALA A 688 -3.10 9.28 9.22
C ALA A 688 -4.55 9.16 9.72
N THR A 689 -4.77 9.52 10.98
CA THR A 689 -6.09 9.60 11.59
C THR A 689 -6.21 10.83 12.49
N ASN A 690 -7.39 11.43 12.54
CA ASN A 690 -7.76 12.43 13.55
C ASN A 690 -9.25 12.27 13.94
N ALA A 691 -9.88 13.29 14.50
CA ALA A 691 -11.31 13.27 14.84
C ALA A 691 -12.24 13.37 13.61
N GLY A 692 -11.71 13.80 12.46
CA GLY A 692 -12.40 13.93 11.20
C GLY A 692 -12.43 12.66 10.35
N GLY A 693 -11.46 11.75 10.50
CA GLY A 693 -11.46 10.46 9.82
C GLY A 693 -10.09 9.78 9.69
N GLU A 694 -9.96 8.90 8.68
CA GLU A 694 -8.72 8.25 8.24
C GLU A 694 -8.31 8.76 6.85
N SER A 695 -7.02 9.00 6.61
CA SER A 695 -6.53 9.49 5.31
C SER A 695 -6.62 8.44 4.18
N PHE A 696 -6.36 8.87 2.94
CA PHE A 696 -5.85 7.98 1.91
C PHE A 696 -4.45 7.45 2.33
N PRO A 697 -4.02 6.25 1.91
CA PRO A 697 -2.74 5.69 2.33
C PRO A 697 -1.56 6.40 1.67
N THR A 698 -0.37 6.25 2.27
CA THR A 698 0.90 6.36 1.53
C THR A 698 0.91 5.42 0.32
N PRO A 699 1.81 5.64 -0.65
CA PRO A 699 2.26 4.56 -1.52
C PRO A 699 2.71 3.31 -0.73
N VAL A 700 2.69 2.17 -1.41
CA VAL A 700 3.18 0.91 -0.86
C VAL A 700 4.70 0.93 -0.82
N LEU A 701 5.26 0.41 0.27
CA LEU A 701 6.67 0.06 0.39
C LEU A 701 6.85 -1.41 0.76
N ALA A 702 8.07 -1.92 0.62
CA ALA A 702 8.37 -3.35 0.79
C ALA A 702 9.71 -3.59 1.50
N VAL A 703 9.84 -4.70 2.23
CA VAL A 703 11.11 -5.15 2.82
C VAL A 703 11.21 -6.66 2.70
N ARG A 704 12.32 -7.17 2.15
CA ARG A 704 12.76 -8.55 2.41
C ARG A 704 13.68 -8.55 3.62
N THR A 705 13.28 -9.27 4.67
CA THR A 705 13.96 -9.24 5.97
C THR A 705 15.33 -9.92 5.94
N SER A 706 16.32 -9.26 6.54
CA SER A 706 17.69 -9.76 6.59
C SER A 706 17.92 -10.76 7.74
N PRO A 707 18.52 -11.94 7.48
CA PRO A 707 18.99 -12.85 8.52
C PRO A 707 20.06 -12.25 9.46
N THR A 708 20.75 -11.18 9.06
CA THR A 708 21.73 -10.46 9.89
C THR A 708 21.16 -9.23 10.59
N GLY A 709 20.01 -8.71 10.12
CA GLY A 709 19.32 -7.53 10.66
C GLY A 709 19.71 -6.18 10.03
N GLU A 710 20.63 -6.15 9.07
CA GLU A 710 20.95 -4.99 8.22
C GLU A 710 20.88 -5.45 6.73
N ALA A 711 20.50 -4.57 5.81
CA ALA A 711 20.29 -4.87 4.39
C ALA A 711 21.25 -4.10 3.47
N ALA A 712 21.52 -4.65 2.28
CA ALA A 712 22.54 -4.13 1.33
C ALA A 712 21.95 -3.49 0.05
N TYR A 713 20.63 -3.50 -0.08
CA TYR A 713 19.91 -3.02 -1.26
C TYR A 713 18.82 -2.06 -0.79
N LEU A 714 18.64 -0.96 -1.49
CA LEU A 714 17.53 -0.02 -1.29
C LEU A 714 16.65 0.00 -2.55
N LEU A 715 15.35 -0.23 -2.39
CA LEU A 715 14.36 0.10 -3.41
C LEU A 715 13.82 1.52 -3.13
N VAL A 716 14.02 2.44 -4.06
CA VAL A 716 13.42 3.77 -4.04
C VAL A 716 12.21 3.75 -4.97
N GLN A 717 11.01 3.91 -4.39
CA GLN A 717 9.81 4.16 -5.16
C GLN A 717 9.75 5.65 -5.48
N GLY A 718 9.90 6.00 -6.77
CA GLY A 718 9.87 7.36 -7.28
C GLY A 718 8.95 7.56 -8.47
N PHE A 719 8.01 6.63 -8.70
CA PHE A 719 6.88 6.83 -9.60
C PHE A 719 5.68 7.38 -8.81
N ASP A 720 5.50 8.69 -8.82
CA ASP A 720 4.39 9.38 -8.16
C ASP A 720 3.42 10.11 -9.10
N ARG A 721 3.81 10.30 -10.37
CA ARG A 721 3.01 10.89 -11.44
C ARG A 721 1.61 10.28 -11.51
N ILE A 722 0.61 11.16 -11.54
CA ILE A 722 -0.77 10.79 -11.86
C ILE A 722 -1.48 11.97 -12.54
N ASP A 723 -1.52 11.94 -13.88
CA ASP A 723 -2.04 13.03 -14.70
C ASP A 723 -2.97 12.53 -15.82
N ARG A 724 -3.53 13.48 -16.59
CA ARG A 724 -4.46 13.20 -17.69
C ARG A 724 -3.86 12.48 -18.92
N PHE A 725 -2.53 12.38 -19.02
CA PHE A 725 -1.85 11.73 -20.14
C PHE A 725 -1.69 10.23 -19.89
N ALA A 726 -1.65 9.79 -18.63
CA ALA A 726 -1.69 8.37 -18.25
C ALA A 726 -3.11 7.74 -18.35
N LEU A 727 -4.12 8.43 -18.91
CA LEU A 727 -5.47 7.89 -19.07
C LEU A 727 -5.49 6.79 -20.14
N LEU A 728 -6.15 5.66 -19.84
CA LEU A 728 -6.18 4.55 -20.78
C LEU A 728 -7.06 4.86 -22.00
N PRO A 729 -6.56 4.69 -23.24
CA PRO A 729 -7.37 4.80 -24.44
C PRO A 729 -8.29 3.59 -24.62
N GLU A 730 -9.60 3.85 -24.71
CA GLU A 730 -10.63 2.88 -25.02
C GLU A 730 -11.30 3.24 -26.37
N GLN A 731 -11.56 2.21 -27.18
CA GLN A 731 -12.46 2.32 -28.32
C GLN A 731 -13.77 1.58 -27.98
N ASP A 732 -14.77 2.31 -27.51
CA ASP A 732 -16.10 1.72 -27.30
C ASP A 732 -16.77 1.45 -28.66
N PRO A 733 -17.34 0.24 -28.88
CA PRO A 733 -17.90 -0.15 -30.18
C PRO A 733 -19.20 0.56 -30.58
N VAL A 734 -19.79 1.38 -29.71
CA VAL A 734 -21.06 2.10 -29.94
C VAL A 734 -20.88 3.62 -29.92
N GLU A 735 -20.04 4.13 -29.01
CA GLU A 735 -19.83 5.57 -28.79
C GLU A 735 -18.52 6.11 -29.41
N GLY A 736 -17.46 5.30 -29.51
CA GLY A 736 -16.19 5.70 -30.15
C GLY A 736 -15.03 5.90 -29.18
N ASP A 737 -14.22 6.94 -29.40
CA ASP A 737 -12.96 7.21 -28.69
C ASP A 737 -13.23 7.73 -27.26
N ASN A 738 -12.70 7.07 -26.23
CA ASN A 738 -12.93 7.42 -24.83
C ASN A 738 -11.65 7.23 -23.99
N LEU A 739 -11.29 8.20 -23.14
CA LEU A 739 -10.14 8.11 -22.23
C LEU A 739 -10.62 7.77 -20.81
N ARG A 740 -10.09 6.69 -20.22
CA ARG A 740 -10.57 6.10 -18.95
C ARG A 740 -9.66 6.41 -17.76
N MET A 741 -10.25 6.86 -16.65
CA MET A 741 -9.55 7.14 -15.39
C MET A 741 -9.59 5.91 -14.46
N PHE A 742 -8.89 4.84 -14.82
CA PHE A 742 -8.74 3.66 -13.96
C PHE A 742 -7.45 3.76 -13.13
N LEU A 743 -7.48 4.41 -11.96
CA LEU A 743 -6.27 4.83 -11.23
C LEU A 743 -5.26 3.70 -10.98
N GLY A 744 -5.74 2.51 -10.59
CA GLY A 744 -4.91 1.30 -10.38
C GLY A 744 -4.28 0.71 -11.65
N ARG A 745 -4.60 1.24 -12.83
CA ARG A 745 -3.97 0.97 -14.13
C ARG A 745 -3.30 2.23 -14.73
N MET A 746 -3.22 3.32 -13.97
CA MET A 746 -2.45 4.54 -14.29
C MET A 746 -1.23 4.57 -13.36
N ASN A 747 -1.46 4.81 -12.07
CA ASN A 747 -0.48 4.63 -10.99
C ASN A 747 -1.22 4.12 -9.74
N GLY A 748 -1.05 2.83 -9.43
CA GLY A 748 -1.60 2.21 -8.21
C GLY A 748 -0.85 2.60 -6.92
N TYR A 749 0.22 3.38 -7.04
CA TYR A 749 1.19 3.70 -5.99
C TYR A 749 1.83 2.47 -5.36
N ASP A 750 1.95 1.38 -6.13
CA ASP A 750 2.39 0.07 -5.64
C ASP A 750 3.29 -0.72 -6.61
N THR A 751 3.82 -0.10 -7.67
CA THR A 751 4.69 -0.75 -8.67
C THR A 751 5.94 -1.41 -8.08
N ILE A 752 6.42 -0.93 -6.93
CA ILE A 752 7.46 -1.58 -6.10
C ILE A 752 7.18 -3.07 -5.85
N ILE A 753 5.93 -3.54 -5.87
CA ILE A 753 5.59 -4.97 -5.74
C ILE A 753 6.30 -5.82 -6.80
N ALA A 754 6.39 -5.34 -8.05
CA ALA A 754 7.03 -6.09 -9.13
C ALA A 754 8.55 -6.26 -8.90
N HIS A 755 9.23 -5.18 -8.46
CA HIS A 755 10.65 -5.21 -8.08
C HIS A 755 10.87 -6.09 -6.84
N ALA A 756 10.08 -5.88 -5.79
CA ALA A 756 10.14 -6.58 -4.51
C ALA A 756 9.95 -8.10 -4.64
N VAL A 757 9.05 -8.55 -5.52
CA VAL A 757 8.83 -9.96 -5.83
C VAL A 757 9.99 -10.55 -6.63
N ALA A 758 10.53 -9.81 -7.59
CA ALA A 758 11.65 -10.25 -8.41
C ALA A 758 12.99 -10.25 -7.65
N LEU A 759 13.15 -9.40 -6.63
CA LEU A 759 14.38 -9.27 -5.86
C LEU A 759 14.50 -10.32 -4.75
N THR A 760 15.45 -11.23 -4.93
CA THR A 760 15.77 -12.36 -4.04
C THR A 760 16.74 -12.03 -2.90
N ARG A 761 17.26 -10.79 -2.82
CA ARG A 761 18.18 -10.36 -1.76
C ARG A 761 17.44 -9.58 -0.67
N ALA A 762 17.98 -9.50 0.55
CA ALA A 762 17.38 -8.71 1.63
C ALA A 762 17.56 -7.20 1.38
N PHE A 763 16.46 -6.45 1.38
CA PHE A 763 16.41 -5.03 0.97
C PHE A 763 15.59 -4.16 1.92
N ASP A 764 15.98 -2.90 2.03
CA ASP A 764 15.21 -1.80 2.63
C ASP A 764 14.44 -1.05 1.51
N SER A 765 13.48 -0.20 1.86
CA SER A 765 12.84 0.70 0.88
C SER A 765 12.50 2.08 1.42
N ALA A 766 12.32 3.04 0.51
CA ALA A 766 11.89 4.39 0.77
C ALA A 766 11.07 4.96 -0.40
N LEU A 767 10.26 5.97 -0.12
CA LEU A 767 9.80 6.90 -1.15
C LEU A 767 10.94 7.84 -1.54
N ASN A 768 10.91 8.36 -2.76
CA ASN A 768 11.92 9.24 -3.33
C ASN A 768 12.06 10.57 -2.58
N GLU A 769 10.97 11.19 -2.11
CA GLU A 769 11.05 12.45 -1.36
C GLU A 769 11.73 12.28 0.01
N ALA A 770 11.68 11.09 0.62
CA ALA A 770 12.51 10.76 1.79
C ALA A 770 14.03 10.77 1.49
N VAL A 771 14.44 10.52 0.24
CA VAL A 771 15.83 10.65 -0.22
C VAL A 771 16.16 12.10 -0.57
N ALA A 772 15.31 12.76 -1.36
CA ALA A 772 15.48 14.14 -1.81
C ALA A 772 15.65 15.12 -0.63
N ASP A 773 14.80 14.98 0.38
CA ASP A 773 14.76 15.86 1.56
C ASP A 773 15.69 15.37 2.70
N GLY A 774 16.45 14.29 2.48
CA GLY A 774 17.54 13.83 3.34
C GLY A 774 17.16 13.00 4.58
N ASP A 775 15.91 12.54 4.69
CA ASP A 775 15.47 11.62 5.76
C ASP A 775 16.16 10.24 5.62
N LEU A 776 16.54 9.83 4.40
CA LEU A 776 17.36 8.66 4.12
C LEU A 776 18.53 9.00 3.18
N SER A 777 19.74 8.59 3.54
CA SER A 777 20.93 8.71 2.69
C SER A 777 21.21 7.44 1.89
N LEU A 778 21.36 7.57 0.57
CA LEU A 778 21.71 6.47 -0.34
C LEU A 778 23.06 5.81 0.01
N GLY A 779 24.03 6.57 0.53
CA GLY A 779 25.36 6.08 0.92
C GLY A 779 25.38 5.11 2.11
N LEU A 780 24.21 4.73 2.64
CA LEU A 780 24.05 3.64 3.60
C LEU A 780 24.00 2.26 2.94
N TYR A 781 23.89 2.17 1.61
CA TYR A 781 23.76 0.93 0.85
C TYR A 781 24.78 0.89 -0.30
N PRO A 782 25.30 -0.29 -0.69
CA PRO A 782 26.10 -0.44 -1.90
C PRO A 782 25.28 -0.45 -3.20
N VAL A 783 24.00 -0.89 -3.16
CA VAL A 783 23.13 -1.02 -4.33
C VAL A 783 21.81 -0.27 -4.13
N VAL A 784 21.39 0.48 -5.15
CA VAL A 784 20.08 1.15 -5.23
C VAL A 784 19.35 0.68 -6.48
N ASP A 785 18.06 0.40 -6.33
CA ASP A 785 17.08 0.12 -7.38
C ASP A 785 16.08 1.28 -7.36
N TRP A 786 16.06 2.11 -8.41
CA TRP A 786 15.23 3.32 -8.48
C TRP A 786 14.14 3.16 -9.54
N ILE A 787 12.90 3.16 -9.06
CA ILE A 787 11.69 2.93 -9.84
C ILE A 787 11.14 4.29 -10.27
N LEU A 788 11.04 4.54 -11.57
CA LEU A 788 10.49 5.79 -12.12
C LEU A 788 9.16 5.59 -12.85
N GLY A 789 8.77 4.35 -13.19
CA GLY A 789 7.55 4.10 -13.94
C GLY A 789 7.47 4.96 -15.21
N GLU A 790 6.55 5.91 -15.24
CA GLU A 790 6.41 6.92 -16.31
C GLU A 790 6.65 8.36 -15.83
N GLU A 791 7.57 8.63 -14.90
CA GLU A 791 7.95 10.01 -14.57
C GLU A 791 8.34 10.82 -15.82
N SER A 792 8.00 12.11 -15.84
CA SER A 792 8.17 12.97 -17.02
C SER A 792 8.47 14.42 -16.61
N THR A 793 7.74 15.38 -17.17
CA THR A 793 8.04 16.83 -17.19
C THR A 793 7.14 17.66 -16.27
N VAL A 794 6.06 17.06 -15.75
CA VAL A 794 5.06 17.72 -14.89
C VAL A 794 5.34 17.36 -13.44
N ASP A 795 5.05 16.11 -13.10
CA ASP A 795 5.69 15.38 -12.02
C ASP A 795 7.04 14.92 -12.61
N ARG A 796 8.15 15.21 -11.89
CA ARG A 796 9.47 15.40 -12.51
C ARG A 796 10.39 14.20 -12.33
N THR A 797 10.89 13.69 -13.44
CA THR A 797 11.95 12.67 -13.42
C THR A 797 13.22 13.19 -12.77
N LEU A 798 13.61 12.61 -11.63
CA LEU A 798 14.84 12.90 -10.90
C LEU A 798 15.06 14.41 -10.69
N ASP A 799 14.48 14.93 -9.63
CA ASP A 799 14.57 16.33 -9.23
C ASP A 799 16.04 16.79 -8.95
N GLY A 800 16.25 18.09 -8.75
CA GLY A 800 17.59 18.65 -8.51
C GLY A 800 18.29 18.15 -7.22
N ALA A 801 17.53 17.75 -6.19
CA ALA A 801 18.06 17.09 -5.00
C ALA A 801 18.31 15.60 -5.25
N GLU A 802 17.44 14.91 -6.00
CA GLU A 802 17.59 13.50 -6.37
C GLU A 802 18.79 13.27 -7.30
N GLN A 803 18.96 14.08 -8.35
CA GLN A 803 20.17 14.12 -9.18
C GLN A 803 21.42 14.36 -8.34
N SER A 804 21.35 15.21 -7.31
CA SER A 804 22.47 15.49 -6.39
C SER A 804 22.77 14.30 -5.48
N ALA A 805 21.76 13.61 -4.97
CA ALA A 805 21.90 12.42 -4.14
C ALA A 805 22.47 11.23 -4.94
N LEU A 806 21.95 10.98 -6.14
CA LEU A 806 22.43 9.95 -7.06
C LEU A 806 23.85 10.24 -7.58
N THR A 807 24.17 11.51 -7.85
CA THR A 807 25.55 11.95 -8.14
C THR A 807 26.50 11.57 -7.01
N ALA A 808 26.18 11.96 -5.76
CA ALA A 808 27.01 11.67 -4.59
C ALA A 808 27.13 10.16 -4.28
N PHE A 809 26.07 9.38 -4.56
CA PHE A 809 26.06 7.92 -4.45
C PHE A 809 26.99 7.26 -5.48
N LEU A 810 26.89 7.65 -6.75
CA LEU A 810 27.72 7.10 -7.82
C LEU A 810 29.19 7.52 -7.68
N ASP A 811 29.49 8.77 -7.32
CA ASP A 811 30.85 9.23 -6.99
C ASP A 811 31.42 8.54 -5.76
N GLY A 812 30.55 8.12 -4.81
CA GLY A 812 30.91 7.26 -3.68
C GLY A 812 31.25 5.82 -4.06
N GLY A 813 31.10 5.43 -5.33
CA GLY A 813 31.32 4.06 -5.81
C GLY A 813 30.10 3.14 -5.70
N GLY A 814 28.90 3.70 -5.56
CA GLY A 814 27.64 2.97 -5.54
C GLY A 814 27.24 2.34 -6.89
N ALA A 815 26.31 1.39 -6.82
CA ALA A 815 25.77 0.67 -7.96
C ALA A 815 24.26 0.93 -8.13
N LEU A 816 23.85 1.40 -9.30
CA LEU A 816 22.46 1.79 -9.59
C LEU A 816 21.80 0.85 -10.60
N PHE A 817 20.58 0.40 -10.30
CA PHE A 817 19.58 0.04 -11.30
C PHE A 817 18.54 1.15 -11.37
N LEU A 818 18.09 1.50 -12.59
CA LEU A 818 17.08 2.51 -12.83
C LEU A 818 16.24 2.14 -14.06
N SER A 819 14.92 2.29 -13.97
CA SER A 819 13.99 1.94 -15.05
C SER A 819 12.75 2.83 -15.07
N GLY A 820 12.41 3.32 -16.27
CA GLY A 820 11.17 4.05 -16.57
C GLY A 820 11.10 4.51 -18.03
N SER A 821 9.91 4.91 -18.49
CA SER A 821 9.66 5.67 -19.74
C SER A 821 9.95 7.18 -19.53
N GLU A 822 9.98 7.98 -20.60
CA GLU A 822 10.15 9.45 -20.61
C GLU A 822 11.37 10.07 -19.86
N VAL A 823 12.26 9.27 -19.27
CA VAL A 823 13.43 9.71 -18.49
C VAL A 823 14.41 10.55 -19.32
N GLY A 824 14.65 10.18 -20.57
CA GLY A 824 15.46 10.94 -21.52
C GLY A 824 14.74 12.16 -22.09
N TRP A 825 13.42 12.07 -22.26
CA TRP A 825 12.57 13.18 -22.69
C TRP A 825 12.57 14.34 -21.68
N ASP A 826 12.43 14.09 -20.37
CA ASP A 826 12.52 15.15 -19.37
C ASP A 826 13.97 15.66 -19.19
N LEU A 827 14.89 14.74 -18.87
CA LEU A 827 16.23 15.13 -18.44
C LEU A 827 17.06 15.72 -19.59
N GLU A 828 17.07 15.13 -20.78
CA GLU A 828 17.89 15.59 -21.91
C GLU A 828 17.15 16.45 -22.93
N ALA A 829 15.94 16.07 -23.37
CA ALA A 829 15.23 16.77 -24.44
C ALA A 829 14.54 18.06 -23.96
N SER A 830 13.80 17.98 -22.85
CA SER A 830 13.22 19.14 -22.13
C SER A 830 14.27 19.89 -21.32
N GLY A 831 15.36 19.22 -20.95
CA GLY A 831 16.60 19.83 -20.45
C GLY A 831 16.66 19.98 -18.93
N ASN A 832 15.84 19.26 -18.17
CA ASN A 832 15.78 19.36 -16.71
C ASN A 832 16.95 18.65 -15.97
N GLY A 833 17.80 17.89 -16.68
CA GLY A 833 18.99 17.27 -16.10
C GLY A 833 20.03 16.76 -17.11
N GLN A 834 20.24 17.47 -18.23
CA GLN A 834 21.03 16.97 -19.37
C GLN A 834 22.48 16.58 -19.00
N ASP A 835 23.13 17.33 -18.09
CA ASP A 835 24.47 16.98 -17.61
C ASP A 835 24.45 15.77 -16.65
N PHE A 836 23.37 15.54 -15.89
CA PHE A 836 23.22 14.33 -15.07
C PHE A 836 22.99 13.10 -15.96
N TYR A 837 22.04 13.20 -16.90
CA TYR A 837 21.70 12.15 -17.85
C TYR A 837 22.91 11.65 -18.65
N ARG A 838 23.67 12.58 -19.25
CA ARG A 838 24.85 12.22 -20.05
C ARG A 838 26.03 11.70 -19.25
N ASN A 839 26.26 12.19 -18.03
CA ASN A 839 27.49 11.87 -17.27
C ASN A 839 27.30 10.76 -16.23
N TYR A 840 26.14 10.66 -15.58
CA TYR A 840 25.84 9.68 -14.54
C TYR A 840 24.95 8.54 -15.02
N LEU A 841 23.85 8.82 -15.74
CA LEU A 841 23.09 7.77 -16.45
C LEU A 841 23.79 7.30 -17.74
N ARG A 842 24.86 8.01 -18.15
CA ARG A 842 25.77 7.65 -19.27
C ARG A 842 25.02 7.33 -20.57
N ALA A 843 23.92 8.06 -20.78
CA ALA A 843 22.98 7.88 -21.86
C ALA A 843 22.90 9.13 -22.75
N GLY A 844 22.52 8.94 -24.00
CA GLY A 844 22.07 10.01 -24.91
C GLY A 844 20.71 9.65 -25.49
N TYR A 845 19.73 10.53 -25.38
CA TYR A 845 18.38 10.38 -25.90
C TYR A 845 18.37 10.44 -27.44
N VAL A 846 17.60 9.55 -28.08
CA VAL A 846 17.50 9.41 -29.55
C VAL A 846 16.08 9.70 -30.05
N GLY A 847 15.05 9.43 -29.25
CA GLY A 847 13.63 9.66 -29.56
C GLY A 847 12.70 9.11 -28.47
N ASP A 848 11.48 9.68 -28.38
CA ASP A 848 10.46 9.38 -27.33
C ASP A 848 9.94 7.95 -27.33
N ASP A 849 9.77 7.37 -28.52
CA ASP A 849 9.05 6.12 -28.70
C ASP A 849 9.85 5.14 -29.56
N ALA A 850 10.12 3.97 -28.99
CA ALA A 850 10.70 2.84 -29.69
C ALA A 850 9.75 2.19 -30.72
N GLY A 851 8.44 2.44 -30.65
CA GLY A 851 7.40 1.88 -31.51
C GLY A 851 7.19 0.38 -31.34
N THR A 852 7.60 -0.18 -30.20
CA THR A 852 7.55 -1.62 -29.91
C THR A 852 7.78 -1.95 -28.43
N TYR A 853 6.93 -2.80 -27.88
CA TYR A 853 7.11 -3.39 -26.53
C TYR A 853 8.07 -4.59 -26.50
N ALA A 854 8.83 -4.87 -27.55
CA ALA A 854 9.72 -6.04 -27.64
C ALA A 854 11.20 -5.67 -27.55
N VAL A 855 11.98 -6.48 -26.83
CA VAL A 855 13.43 -6.28 -26.64
C VAL A 855 14.25 -7.56 -26.83
N LEU A 856 15.46 -7.41 -27.34
CA LEU A 856 16.45 -8.47 -27.56
C LEU A 856 17.74 -8.23 -26.76
N PRO A 857 18.31 -9.27 -26.12
CA PRO A 857 19.63 -9.20 -25.47
C PRO A 857 20.77 -8.87 -26.43
N THR A 858 21.59 -7.88 -26.06
CA THR A 858 22.80 -7.52 -26.81
C THR A 858 23.91 -8.56 -26.59
N ALA A 859 24.63 -8.93 -27.66
CA ALA A 859 25.72 -9.89 -27.58
C ALA A 859 26.87 -9.36 -26.71
N GLY A 860 27.16 -10.05 -25.60
CA GLY A 860 28.16 -9.62 -24.60
C GLY A 860 27.61 -8.75 -23.47
N GLY A 861 26.33 -8.36 -23.52
CA GLY A 861 25.64 -7.70 -22.41
C GLY A 861 25.24 -8.67 -21.28
N ILE A 862 24.78 -8.13 -20.14
CA ILE A 862 24.41 -8.90 -18.95
C ILE A 862 23.26 -9.91 -19.18
N PHE A 863 22.38 -9.63 -20.14
CA PHE A 863 21.27 -10.50 -20.56
C PHE A 863 21.69 -11.54 -21.61
N ALA A 864 22.97 -11.60 -22.01
CA ALA A 864 23.43 -12.55 -23.03
C ALA A 864 23.08 -14.00 -22.67
N GLY A 865 22.55 -14.72 -23.65
CA GLY A 865 22.03 -16.09 -23.51
C GLY A 865 20.55 -16.18 -23.10
N MET A 866 19.87 -15.07 -22.82
CA MET A 866 18.40 -15.04 -22.73
C MET A 866 17.78 -14.98 -24.14
N GLY A 867 16.48 -15.31 -24.22
CA GLY A 867 15.66 -14.97 -25.39
C GLY A 867 15.23 -13.50 -25.37
N GLY A 868 14.57 -13.06 -26.45
CA GLY A 868 13.82 -11.81 -26.43
C GLY A 868 12.60 -11.89 -25.52
N PHE A 869 12.16 -10.75 -25.00
CA PHE A 869 11.00 -10.62 -24.13
C PHE A 869 10.25 -9.32 -24.41
N ARG A 870 9.16 -9.06 -23.66
CA ARG A 870 8.31 -7.89 -23.85
C ARG A 870 8.05 -7.13 -22.55
N PHE A 871 7.59 -5.88 -22.67
CA PHE A 871 7.22 -4.99 -21.57
C PHE A 871 5.77 -4.48 -21.64
N ASP A 872 4.84 -5.39 -21.97
CA ASP A 872 3.39 -5.18 -22.06
C ASP A 872 2.59 -6.11 -21.11
N GLU A 873 2.94 -6.17 -19.83
CA GLU A 873 2.18 -6.95 -18.81
C GLU A 873 0.73 -6.43 -18.70
N PRO A 874 -0.32 -7.22 -19.05
CA PRO A 874 -1.69 -6.70 -19.15
C PRO A 874 -2.33 -6.20 -17.85
N THR A 875 -1.71 -6.45 -16.69
CA THR A 875 -2.16 -5.92 -15.39
C THR A 875 -1.47 -4.61 -14.98
N ALA A 876 -0.43 -4.17 -15.70
CA ALA A 876 0.25 -2.90 -15.45
C ALA A 876 -0.41 -1.75 -16.24
N TYR A 877 0.02 -0.51 -16.00
CA TYR A 877 -0.20 0.59 -16.95
C TYR A 877 0.53 0.30 -18.27
N ASP A 878 0.13 0.96 -19.35
CA ASP A 878 0.83 0.84 -20.63
C ASP A 878 2.07 1.74 -20.64
N ALA A 879 3.18 1.30 -21.24
CA ALA A 879 4.42 2.07 -21.29
C ALA A 879 4.55 2.76 -22.65
N ASP A 880 3.74 3.80 -22.85
CA ASP A 880 3.44 4.37 -24.17
C ASP A 880 4.64 5.09 -24.83
N PHE A 881 5.58 5.61 -24.03
CA PHE A 881 6.73 6.40 -24.51
C PHE A 881 8.09 5.83 -24.03
N PRO A 882 8.51 4.66 -24.52
CA PRO A 882 9.76 4.02 -24.13
C PRO A 882 10.96 4.63 -24.88
N ASP A 883 11.81 5.34 -24.12
CA ASP A 883 12.98 6.07 -24.61
C ASP A 883 13.88 5.21 -25.53
N GLN A 884 14.22 5.77 -26.69
CA GLN A 884 15.31 5.27 -27.51
C GLN A 884 16.66 5.79 -26.98
N LEU A 885 17.51 4.89 -26.51
CA LEU A 885 18.81 5.24 -25.90
C LEU A 885 19.98 5.17 -26.89
N SER A 886 21.08 5.83 -26.50
CA SER A 886 22.42 5.66 -27.07
C SER A 886 23.48 5.67 -25.97
N ALA A 887 24.58 4.95 -26.18
CA ALA A 887 25.62 4.76 -25.17
C ALA A 887 26.66 5.90 -25.17
N LEU A 888 26.80 6.60 -24.04
CA LEU A 888 27.81 7.65 -23.83
C LEU A 888 28.79 7.28 -22.70
N ASN A 889 29.90 8.01 -22.61
CA ASN A 889 30.81 8.00 -21.45
C ASN A 889 31.21 6.59 -20.94
N GLY A 890 31.41 5.64 -21.87
CA GLY A 890 31.87 4.28 -21.59
C GLY A 890 30.77 3.25 -21.26
N SER A 891 29.49 3.63 -21.27
CA SER A 891 28.40 2.65 -21.22
C SER A 891 28.34 1.82 -22.50
N THR A 892 27.57 0.72 -22.48
CA THR A 892 27.33 -0.18 -23.61
C THR A 892 25.88 -0.67 -23.60
N ALA A 893 25.36 -1.06 -24.76
CA ALA A 893 24.01 -1.62 -24.86
C ALA A 893 23.90 -2.99 -24.18
N ALA A 894 22.87 -3.17 -23.36
CA ALA A 894 22.48 -4.43 -22.74
C ALA A 894 21.27 -5.05 -23.44
N LEU A 895 20.30 -4.22 -23.84
CA LEU A 895 19.11 -4.58 -24.63
C LEU A 895 18.95 -3.64 -25.82
N THR A 896 18.38 -4.14 -26.92
CA THR A 896 17.92 -3.34 -28.07
C THR A 896 16.46 -3.63 -28.35
N TYR A 897 15.70 -2.63 -28.80
CA TYR A 897 14.30 -2.83 -29.22
C TYR A 897 14.22 -3.71 -30.47
N ASP A 898 13.19 -4.54 -30.56
CA ASP A 898 12.92 -5.45 -31.68
C ASP A 898 11.65 -5.04 -32.43
N GLY A 899 11.79 -4.79 -33.73
CA GLY A 899 10.80 -4.05 -34.50
C GLY A 899 10.80 -2.54 -34.20
N GLY A 900 9.67 -1.88 -34.45
CA GLY A 900 9.48 -0.44 -34.22
C GLY A 900 10.53 0.43 -34.92
N ASN A 901 10.97 1.48 -34.22
CA ASN A 901 12.07 2.37 -34.57
C ASN A 901 13.45 1.79 -34.19
N GLY A 902 13.50 0.63 -33.50
CA GLY A 902 14.73 -0.02 -33.05
C GLY A 902 15.49 0.77 -31.98
N GLY A 903 16.82 0.70 -31.98
CA GLY A 903 17.67 1.44 -31.03
C GLY A 903 18.03 0.65 -29.76
N VAL A 904 18.68 1.31 -28.79
CA VAL A 904 19.06 0.70 -27.51
C VAL A 904 17.92 0.88 -26.51
N ALA A 905 17.53 -0.20 -25.85
CA ALA A 905 16.46 -0.22 -24.84
C ALA A 905 17.01 -0.23 -23.41
N ALA A 906 18.24 -0.71 -23.22
CA ALA A 906 18.93 -0.65 -21.94
C ALA A 906 20.44 -0.49 -22.09
N LEU A 907 21.04 0.23 -21.15
CA LEU A 907 22.47 0.47 -21.02
C LEU A 907 23.04 -0.24 -19.79
N GLN A 908 24.32 -0.59 -19.88
CA GLN A 908 25.14 -1.10 -18.76
C GLN A 908 26.49 -0.37 -18.70
N TYR A 909 27.00 -0.13 -17.50
CA TYR A 909 28.32 0.44 -17.24
C TYR A 909 28.95 -0.14 -15.97
N ALA A 910 30.28 -0.30 -15.97
CA ALA A 910 31.05 -0.61 -14.77
C ALA A 910 32.48 -0.05 -14.84
N ASP A 911 32.89 0.66 -13.79
CA ASP A 911 34.30 0.89 -13.45
C ASP A 911 34.51 0.56 -11.96
N GLY A 912 35.15 -0.58 -11.70
CA GLY A 912 35.25 -1.16 -10.36
C GLY A 912 33.87 -1.40 -9.73
N CYS A 913 33.55 -0.57 -8.73
CA CYS A 913 32.28 -0.58 -7.99
C CYS A 913 31.27 0.48 -8.48
N GLN A 914 31.69 1.52 -9.22
CA GLN A 914 30.71 2.42 -9.83
C GLN A 914 30.03 1.67 -10.98
N ARG A 915 28.74 1.39 -10.85
CA ARG A 915 27.98 0.60 -11.81
C ARG A 915 26.61 1.17 -12.11
N LEU A 916 26.14 0.93 -13.32
CA LEU A 916 24.81 1.29 -13.78
C LEU A 916 24.23 0.16 -14.61
N VAL A 917 22.94 -0.12 -14.40
CA VAL A 917 22.02 -0.61 -15.42
C VAL A 917 20.88 0.41 -15.52
N TYR A 918 20.56 0.84 -16.74
CA TYR A 918 19.48 1.81 -17.01
C TYR A 918 18.61 1.27 -18.15
N PHE A 919 17.29 1.16 -17.92
CA PHE A 919 16.30 0.81 -18.94
C PHE A 919 15.50 2.06 -19.34
N GLY A 920 15.32 2.29 -20.65
CA GLY A 920 14.44 3.33 -21.19
C GLY A 920 12.95 2.90 -21.24
N PHE A 921 12.59 1.92 -20.40
CA PHE A 921 11.23 1.43 -20.21
C PHE A 921 11.11 0.91 -18.76
N PRO A 922 9.90 0.85 -18.18
CA PRO A 922 9.71 0.39 -16.81
C PRO A 922 10.07 -1.10 -16.63
N PHE A 923 10.52 -1.51 -15.44
CA PHE A 923 10.79 -2.93 -15.17
C PHE A 923 9.52 -3.68 -14.77
N GLU A 924 8.59 -3.01 -14.09
CA GLU A 924 7.33 -3.55 -13.63
C GLU A 924 6.42 -4.05 -14.77
N THR A 925 6.49 -3.41 -15.94
CA THR A 925 5.70 -3.77 -17.14
C THR A 925 6.26 -4.98 -17.90
N ILE A 926 7.47 -5.48 -17.58
CA ILE A 926 8.07 -6.68 -18.22
C ILE A 926 7.14 -7.88 -18.08
N ALA A 927 6.64 -8.42 -19.20
CA ALA A 927 5.59 -9.44 -19.21
C ALA A 927 6.02 -10.77 -18.58
N GLY A 928 5.24 -11.21 -17.57
CA GLY A 928 5.41 -12.48 -16.85
C GLY A 928 6.40 -12.42 -15.69
N ALA A 929 5.94 -12.77 -14.48
CA ALA A 929 6.75 -12.74 -13.25
C ALA A 929 8.04 -13.58 -13.31
N ALA A 930 8.05 -14.70 -14.03
CA ALA A 930 9.26 -15.51 -14.25
C ALA A 930 10.30 -14.80 -15.14
N THR A 931 9.84 -14.01 -16.11
CA THR A 931 10.69 -13.11 -16.92
C THR A 931 11.28 -12.03 -16.02
N ARG A 932 10.44 -11.32 -15.24
CA ARG A 932 10.87 -10.30 -14.27
C ARG A 932 11.94 -10.83 -13.32
N ALA A 933 11.70 -11.97 -12.67
CA ALA A 933 12.67 -12.60 -11.77
C ALA A 933 14.00 -12.95 -12.47
N THR A 934 13.96 -13.37 -13.74
CA THR A 934 15.17 -13.68 -14.52
C THR A 934 15.94 -12.42 -14.91
N VAL A 935 15.25 -11.35 -15.31
CA VAL A 935 15.84 -10.05 -15.65
C VAL A 935 16.46 -9.43 -14.40
N MET A 936 15.71 -9.33 -13.29
CA MET A 936 16.19 -8.80 -12.01
C MET A 936 17.40 -9.58 -11.49
N ALA A 937 17.42 -10.91 -11.63
CA ALA A 937 18.59 -11.70 -11.30
C ALA A 937 19.82 -11.28 -12.12
N ARG A 938 19.71 -11.08 -13.44
CA ARG A 938 20.83 -10.63 -14.28
C ARG A 938 21.30 -9.21 -13.99
N VAL A 939 20.38 -8.31 -13.64
CA VAL A 939 20.72 -6.95 -13.18
C VAL A 939 21.51 -7.04 -11.87
N MET A 940 20.96 -7.71 -10.87
CA MET A 940 21.57 -7.79 -9.55
C MET A 940 22.88 -8.58 -9.57
N ASP A 941 23.00 -9.69 -10.32
CA ASP A 941 24.26 -10.42 -10.50
C ASP A 941 25.40 -9.54 -11.06
N PHE A 942 25.08 -8.46 -11.80
CA PHE A 942 26.05 -7.50 -12.32
C PHE A 942 26.40 -6.37 -11.33
N LEU A 943 25.45 -5.97 -10.49
CA LEU A 943 25.64 -4.94 -9.43
C LEU A 943 26.24 -5.53 -8.14
N ASP A 944 25.99 -6.82 -7.85
CA ASP A 944 26.49 -7.57 -6.70
C ASP A 944 28.03 -7.64 -6.63
N ALA A 945 28.72 -7.38 -7.74
CA ALA A 945 30.15 -7.15 -7.75
C ALA A 945 30.59 -6.07 -6.74
N CYS A 946 29.73 -5.09 -6.45
CA CYS A 946 29.97 -4.01 -5.48
C CYS A 946 29.62 -4.41 -4.04
N VAL A 947 28.69 -5.36 -3.87
CA VAL A 947 28.35 -6.01 -2.60
C VAL A 947 29.46 -7.00 -2.17
N SER A 948 30.24 -7.50 -3.14
CA SER A 948 31.15 -8.65 -2.97
C SER A 948 32.52 -8.38 -2.33
N GLN A 949 32.70 -7.32 -1.54
CA GLN A 949 33.80 -7.23 -0.56
C GLN A 949 33.32 -6.86 0.84
N ALA A 950 32.47 -7.74 1.39
CA ALA A 950 32.18 -7.78 2.82
C ALA A 950 33.48 -7.67 3.66
N PRO A 951 33.46 -6.93 4.78
CA PRO A 951 34.64 -6.72 5.61
C PRO A 951 35.37 -8.01 5.98
N GLN A 952 36.70 -7.99 5.91
CA GLN A 952 37.53 -9.11 6.34
C GLN A 952 38.06 -8.83 7.75
N THR A 953 37.72 -9.68 8.71
CA THR A 953 38.29 -9.66 10.07
C THR A 953 39.41 -10.67 10.18
N ALA A 954 40.39 -10.41 11.06
CA ALA A 954 41.35 -11.40 11.50
C ALA A 954 41.58 -11.27 13.01
N ILE A 955 41.68 -12.40 13.71
CA ILE A 955 42.06 -12.44 15.13
C ILE A 955 43.57 -12.65 15.22
N THR A 956 44.28 -11.76 15.90
CA THR A 956 45.74 -11.88 16.14
C THR A 956 46.06 -12.34 17.55
N SER A 957 45.12 -12.19 18.49
CA SER A 957 45.21 -12.72 19.85
C SER A 957 43.82 -13.13 20.38
N PRO A 958 43.67 -14.33 20.97
CA PRO A 958 44.68 -15.38 21.11
C PRO A 958 45.02 -16.04 19.76
N VAL A 959 46.12 -16.79 19.72
CA VAL A 959 46.46 -17.68 18.59
C VAL A 959 45.73 -19.01 18.70
N SER A 960 45.48 -19.68 17.57
CA SER A 960 44.74 -20.95 17.55
C SER A 960 45.50 -22.05 18.30
N GLY A 961 44.79 -22.76 19.19
CA GLY A 961 45.39 -23.80 20.03
C GLY A 961 46.19 -23.26 21.23
N LEU A 962 46.10 -21.97 21.55
CA LEU A 962 46.70 -21.42 22.79
C LEU A 962 46.10 -22.12 24.02
N ALA A 963 46.94 -22.73 24.85
CA ALA A 963 46.62 -23.05 26.24
C ALA A 963 47.30 -22.00 27.14
N THR A 964 46.60 -21.48 28.16
CA THR A 964 47.14 -20.43 29.03
C THR A 964 46.51 -20.41 30.43
N ASN A 965 47.35 -20.26 31.45
CA ASN A 965 46.94 -20.03 32.84
C ASN A 965 46.73 -18.53 33.19
N ARG A 966 46.70 -17.66 32.18
CA ARG A 966 46.43 -16.22 32.29
C ARG A 966 45.43 -15.78 31.22
N PRO A 967 44.47 -14.89 31.52
CA PRO A 967 43.49 -14.44 30.54
C PRO A 967 44.20 -13.85 29.31
N PRO A 968 43.95 -14.38 28.10
CA PRO A 968 44.55 -13.82 26.88
C PRO A 968 43.90 -12.48 26.55
N THR A 969 44.68 -11.59 25.93
CA THR A 969 44.13 -10.39 25.30
C THR A 969 43.32 -10.77 24.07
N PHE A 970 42.15 -10.17 23.86
CA PHE A 970 41.40 -10.31 22.60
C PHE A 970 41.69 -9.12 21.70
N GLY A 971 42.14 -9.39 20.48
CA GLY A 971 42.47 -8.35 19.51
C GLY A 971 42.80 -8.89 18.13
N GLY A 972 42.82 -7.98 17.16
CA GLY A 972 42.96 -8.33 15.76
C GLY A 972 42.97 -7.13 14.83
N THR A 973 42.80 -7.42 13.55
CA THR A 973 42.66 -6.42 12.49
C THR A 973 41.36 -6.60 11.73
N ALA A 974 40.96 -5.56 11.01
CA ALA A 974 39.88 -5.61 10.03
C ALA A 974 40.25 -4.78 8.80
N LEU A 975 39.67 -5.13 7.65
CA LEU A 975 39.78 -4.43 6.37
C LEU A 975 38.41 -4.39 5.67
N ALA A 976 38.11 -3.32 4.95
CA ALA A 976 36.93 -3.21 4.09
C ALA A 976 37.22 -2.20 2.97
N VAL A 977 36.63 -2.40 1.78
CA VAL A 977 36.76 -1.45 0.66
C VAL A 977 36.07 -0.13 1.02
N ASN A 978 34.84 -0.21 1.53
CA ASN A 978 33.99 0.95 1.84
C ASN A 978 34.33 1.61 3.20
N GLY A 979 35.52 1.35 3.75
CA GLY A 979 35.94 1.82 5.08
C GLY A 979 35.21 1.13 6.24
N LEU A 980 35.78 1.15 7.45
CA LEU A 980 35.29 0.36 8.59
C LEU A 980 34.48 1.20 9.60
N ARG A 981 33.24 0.76 9.89
CA ARG A 981 32.29 1.41 10.82
C ARG A 981 32.40 0.88 12.24
N ARG A 982 32.44 -0.45 12.42
CA ARG A 982 32.57 -1.11 13.74
C ARG A 982 33.17 -2.52 13.61
N VAL A 983 33.68 -3.05 14.72
CA VAL A 983 34.00 -4.48 14.87
C VAL A 983 33.24 -5.01 16.08
N GLU A 984 32.73 -6.23 15.97
CA GLU A 984 32.02 -6.95 17.01
C GLU A 984 32.73 -8.28 17.30
N VAL A 985 32.78 -8.67 18.57
CA VAL A 985 33.32 -9.96 19.01
C VAL A 985 32.26 -10.80 19.72
N GLN A 986 32.45 -12.12 19.68
CA GLN A 986 31.63 -13.09 20.37
C GLN A 986 32.53 -14.08 21.11
N VAL A 987 32.34 -14.21 22.42
CA VAL A 987 33.09 -15.13 23.27
C VAL A 987 32.15 -16.27 23.65
N ARG A 988 32.46 -17.48 23.22
CA ARG A 988 31.74 -18.71 23.58
C ARG A 988 32.59 -19.56 24.52
N TYR A 989 31.97 -20.04 25.60
CA TYR A 989 32.50 -21.12 26.43
C TYR A 989 32.00 -22.46 25.90
N GLU A 990 32.92 -23.37 25.62
CA GLU A 990 32.66 -24.70 25.07
C GLU A 990 33.01 -25.82 26.08
N GLY A 991 33.37 -25.45 27.31
CA GLY A 991 33.62 -26.37 28.41
C GLY A 991 32.34 -26.93 29.07
N PRO A 992 32.47 -27.91 29.99
CA PRO A 992 31.35 -28.70 30.50
C PRO A 992 30.50 -28.05 31.62
N ALA A 993 30.75 -26.78 31.97
CA ALA A 993 30.01 -26.07 33.02
C ALA A 993 28.83 -25.24 32.48
N ARG A 994 27.80 -25.03 33.33
CA ARG A 994 26.58 -24.28 32.99
C ARG A 994 26.83 -22.79 32.80
N CYS A 995 25.97 -22.14 32.00
CA CYS A 995 25.95 -20.68 31.82
C CYS A 995 25.55 -19.88 33.08
N ASP A 996 25.01 -20.52 34.12
CA ASP A 996 24.58 -19.89 35.38
C ASP A 996 25.55 -20.14 36.56
N GLY A 997 26.62 -20.92 36.34
CA GLY A 997 27.55 -21.34 37.40
C GLY A 997 27.03 -22.43 38.35
N GLY A 998 25.86 -23.01 38.09
CA GLY A 998 25.24 -24.04 38.93
C GLY A 998 25.80 -25.46 38.71
N THR A 999 25.70 -26.32 39.72
CA THR A 999 26.14 -27.72 39.63
C THR A 999 25.19 -28.57 38.77
N LEU A 1000 25.70 -29.70 38.25
CA LEU A 1000 25.11 -30.64 37.28
C LEU A 1000 23.58 -30.84 37.28
N GLY A 1001 23.00 -30.94 36.07
CA GLY A 1001 21.58 -31.26 35.86
C GLY A 1001 20.98 -30.61 34.61
N THR A 1002 21.26 -31.19 33.43
CA THR A 1002 20.57 -31.01 32.14
C THR A 1002 20.24 -29.58 31.68
N LEU A 1003 21.25 -28.87 31.17
CA LEU A 1003 21.17 -27.91 30.05
C LEU A 1003 22.59 -27.83 29.45
N ASP A 1004 22.72 -27.86 28.12
CA ASP A 1004 24.01 -28.10 27.45
C ASP A 1004 24.76 -26.82 27.03
N PRO A 1005 26.11 -26.83 27.00
CA PRO A 1005 26.93 -25.80 26.35
C PRO A 1005 26.76 -25.82 24.81
N PRO A 1006 27.14 -24.75 24.07
CA PRO A 1006 27.98 -23.62 24.48
C PRO A 1006 27.22 -22.39 25.00
N CYS A 1007 27.86 -21.66 25.91
CA CYS A 1007 27.36 -20.40 26.47
C CYS A 1007 28.04 -19.19 25.81
N ALA A 1008 27.33 -18.09 25.61
CA ALA A 1008 27.89 -16.81 25.15
C ALA A 1008 28.11 -15.83 26.32
N TRP A 1009 29.12 -14.96 26.22
CA TRP A 1009 29.34 -13.85 27.15
C TRP A 1009 28.47 -12.63 26.77
N ASP A 1010 27.73 -12.04 27.72
CA ASP A 1010 26.89 -10.85 27.47
C ASP A 1010 27.55 -9.51 27.83
N GLY A 1011 28.84 -9.52 28.20
CA GLY A 1011 29.55 -8.37 28.74
C GLY A 1011 29.56 -8.31 30.27
N SER A 1012 28.70 -9.07 30.95
CA SER A 1012 28.57 -9.10 32.41
C SER A 1012 28.49 -10.51 33.02
N ARG A 1013 27.94 -11.48 32.28
CA ARG A 1013 27.71 -12.87 32.69
C ARG A 1013 27.67 -13.80 31.46
N TRP A 1014 27.54 -15.09 31.71
CA TRP A 1014 27.28 -16.09 30.67
C TRP A 1014 25.76 -16.24 30.43
N VAL A 1015 25.37 -16.48 29.18
CA VAL A 1015 23.98 -16.64 28.74
C VAL A 1015 23.85 -17.71 27.65
N THR A 1016 22.64 -18.24 27.49
CA THR A 1016 22.26 -19.11 26.37
C THR A 1016 21.97 -18.27 25.11
N GLY A 1017 22.50 -18.66 23.96
CA GLY A 1017 22.22 -18.03 22.67
C GLY A 1017 23.46 -17.43 21.98
N THR A 1018 23.24 -16.41 21.16
CA THR A 1018 24.25 -15.72 20.35
C THR A 1018 24.28 -14.25 20.76
N VAL A 1019 25.40 -13.77 21.30
CA VAL A 1019 25.60 -12.35 21.66
C VAL A 1019 26.86 -11.83 20.98
N TRP A 1020 26.75 -10.65 20.37
CA TRP A 1020 27.85 -9.91 19.76
C TRP A 1020 28.09 -8.63 20.57
N LEU A 1021 29.37 -8.30 20.81
CA LEU A 1021 29.79 -7.22 21.68
C LEU A 1021 30.74 -6.29 20.92
N THR A 1022 30.47 -4.99 20.91
CA THR A 1022 31.29 -4.01 20.19
C THR A 1022 32.72 -3.97 20.73
N ALA A 1023 33.70 -4.11 19.85
CA ALA A 1023 35.12 -3.98 20.16
C ALA A 1023 35.58 -2.51 20.17
N THR A 1024 36.70 -2.25 20.84
CA THR A 1024 37.38 -0.95 20.81
C THR A 1024 38.32 -0.87 19.60
N GLY A 1025 38.04 0.06 18.68
CA GLY A 1025 38.78 0.23 17.43
C GLY A 1025 38.16 -0.51 16.24
N THR A 1026 38.64 -0.22 15.04
CA THR A 1026 38.15 -0.83 13.78
C THR A 1026 39.26 -1.55 13.02
N ALA A 1027 40.10 -0.84 12.25
CA ALA A 1027 41.17 -1.43 11.43
C ALA A 1027 42.20 -2.23 12.26
N ALA A 1028 42.48 -1.76 13.47
CA ALA A 1028 42.99 -2.57 14.57
C ALA A 1028 41.95 -2.50 15.70
N TRP A 1029 41.55 -3.67 16.22
CA TRP A 1029 40.49 -3.78 17.22
C TRP A 1029 40.97 -4.58 18.45
N SER A 1030 40.33 -4.32 19.58
CA SER A 1030 40.60 -5.01 20.85
C SER A 1030 39.34 -5.13 21.71
N TYR A 1031 39.26 -6.17 22.54
CA TYR A 1031 38.18 -6.32 23.52
C TYR A 1031 38.76 -6.65 24.90
N PRO A 1032 38.52 -5.83 25.94
CA PRO A 1032 39.00 -6.10 27.29
C PRO A 1032 38.08 -7.09 28.00
N LEU A 1033 38.56 -8.30 28.28
CA LEU A 1033 37.84 -9.25 29.13
C LEU A 1033 38.11 -8.94 30.62
N THR A 1034 37.06 -8.61 31.37
CA THR A 1034 37.13 -7.94 32.68
C THR A 1034 36.91 -8.86 33.89
N MET A 1035 36.73 -10.16 33.68
CA MET A 1035 36.39 -11.13 34.73
C MET A 1035 37.33 -12.35 34.68
N ALA A 1036 37.43 -13.10 35.78
CA ALA A 1036 38.03 -14.43 35.75
C ALA A 1036 37.20 -15.38 34.86
N LEU A 1037 37.88 -16.08 33.95
CA LEU A 1037 37.30 -17.17 33.17
C LEU A 1037 37.22 -18.43 34.04
N PRO A 1038 36.14 -19.23 33.96
CA PRO A 1038 36.19 -20.66 34.29
C PRO A 1038 37.28 -21.41 33.51
N ASP A 1039 37.82 -22.49 34.07
CA ASP A 1039 38.71 -23.37 33.31
C ASP A 1039 37.94 -24.12 32.20
N GLY A 1040 38.59 -24.36 31.06
CA GLY A 1040 38.04 -25.10 29.93
C GLY A 1040 38.30 -24.47 28.55
N SER A 1041 37.59 -24.99 27.55
CA SER A 1041 37.71 -24.59 26.14
C SER A 1041 36.84 -23.37 25.80
N TYR A 1042 37.37 -22.51 24.95
CA TYR A 1042 36.74 -21.27 24.49
C TYR A 1042 36.88 -21.09 22.98
N ARG A 1043 35.86 -20.47 22.37
CA ARG A 1043 35.92 -19.94 21.00
C ARG A 1043 35.70 -18.44 21.04
N LEU A 1044 36.67 -17.68 20.53
CA LEU A 1044 36.49 -16.27 20.19
C LEU A 1044 36.14 -16.17 18.70
N GLN A 1045 35.13 -15.38 18.37
CA GLN A 1045 34.81 -14.98 17.00
C GLN A 1045 34.83 -13.45 16.89
N ALA A 1046 35.16 -12.93 15.71
CA ALA A 1046 35.19 -11.49 15.43
C ALA A 1046 34.64 -11.21 14.03
N ARG A 1047 33.79 -10.18 13.89
CA ARG A 1047 33.24 -9.72 12.61
C ARG A 1047 33.31 -8.20 12.51
N ALA A 1048 33.74 -7.71 11.36
CA ALA A 1048 33.79 -6.29 11.03
C ALA A 1048 32.52 -5.86 10.28
N TRP A 1049 32.26 -4.55 10.26
CA TRP A 1049 31.18 -3.91 9.54
C TRP A 1049 31.73 -2.68 8.80
N ASP A 1050 31.34 -2.47 7.54
CA ASP A 1050 31.72 -1.27 6.78
C ASP A 1050 30.75 -0.10 6.96
N SER A 1051 31.07 1.04 6.32
CA SER A 1051 30.22 2.23 6.34
C SER A 1051 28.84 1.99 5.71
N THR A 1052 28.79 1.12 4.70
CA THR A 1052 27.63 0.70 3.89
C THR A 1052 26.83 -0.46 4.49
N GLY A 1053 27.00 -0.74 5.78
CA GLY A 1053 26.18 -1.71 6.52
C GLY A 1053 26.48 -3.19 6.21
N LEU A 1054 27.49 -3.53 5.40
CA LEU A 1054 27.88 -4.92 5.18
C LEU A 1054 28.67 -5.46 6.37
N SER A 1055 28.29 -6.63 6.87
CA SER A 1055 29.06 -7.38 7.88
C SER A 1055 29.99 -8.41 7.24
N ASP A 1056 31.13 -8.70 7.88
CA ASP A 1056 31.93 -9.90 7.62
C ASP A 1056 31.04 -11.15 7.68
N THR A 1057 30.83 -11.78 6.52
CA THR A 1057 29.96 -12.95 6.35
C THR A 1057 30.66 -14.27 6.70
N SER A 1058 31.97 -14.23 6.95
CA SER A 1058 32.77 -15.39 7.38
C SER A 1058 33.59 -15.06 8.65
N PRO A 1059 32.93 -14.72 9.78
CA PRO A 1059 33.60 -14.18 10.97
C PRO A 1059 34.82 -14.99 11.40
N ALA A 1060 35.97 -14.31 11.47
CA ALA A 1060 37.22 -14.90 11.94
C ALA A 1060 37.01 -15.56 13.30
N GLN A 1061 37.49 -16.80 13.46
CA GLN A 1061 37.31 -17.58 14.68
C GLN A 1061 38.61 -18.23 15.15
N VAL A 1062 38.77 -18.34 16.46
CA VAL A 1062 39.92 -18.99 17.09
C VAL A 1062 39.48 -19.77 18.33
N ALA A 1063 40.05 -20.96 18.51
CA ALA A 1063 39.85 -21.78 19.70
C ALA A 1063 41.07 -21.68 20.63
N PHE A 1064 40.82 -21.56 21.93
CA PHE A 1064 41.84 -21.54 22.97
C PHE A 1064 41.36 -22.27 24.24
N VAL A 1065 42.29 -22.59 25.13
CA VAL A 1065 42.04 -23.20 26.44
C VAL A 1065 42.53 -22.26 27.53
N TYR A 1066 41.68 -21.99 28.50
CA TYR A 1066 42.07 -21.34 29.76
C TYR A 1066 42.12 -22.42 30.85
N ASP A 1067 43.25 -22.51 31.55
CA ASP A 1067 43.54 -23.63 32.45
C ASP A 1067 44.51 -23.21 33.56
N THR A 1068 43.97 -23.07 34.77
CA THR A 1068 44.69 -22.67 35.99
C THR A 1068 44.96 -23.84 36.94
N ILE A 1069 44.53 -25.05 36.59
CA ILE A 1069 44.63 -26.23 37.46
C ILE A 1069 46.04 -26.80 37.35
N SER A 1070 46.76 -26.87 38.49
CA SER A 1070 48.09 -27.48 38.51
C SER A 1070 48.00 -29.01 38.55
N PRO A 1071 48.69 -29.74 37.65
CA PRO A 1071 48.71 -31.20 37.66
C PRO A 1071 49.21 -31.78 38.99
N THR A 1072 48.75 -32.98 39.36
CA THR A 1072 49.24 -33.68 40.55
C THR A 1072 50.67 -34.23 40.38
N ALA A 1073 51.36 -34.46 41.50
CA ALA A 1073 52.69 -35.06 41.49
C ALA A 1073 52.64 -36.51 40.98
N VAL A 1074 53.58 -36.88 40.11
CA VAL A 1074 53.69 -38.24 39.53
C VAL A 1074 54.26 -39.26 40.52
N THR A 1075 53.83 -40.51 40.41
CA THR A 1075 54.39 -41.62 41.20
C THR A 1075 55.49 -42.32 40.40
N LEU A 1076 56.68 -42.47 40.99
CA LEU A 1076 57.80 -43.16 40.35
C LEU A 1076 57.60 -44.69 40.40
N ILE A 1077 57.87 -45.38 39.29
CA ILE A 1077 57.69 -46.83 39.17
C ILE A 1077 59.05 -47.54 39.26
N THR A 1078 59.99 -47.23 38.36
CA THR A 1078 61.31 -47.88 38.28
C THR A 1078 62.34 -46.93 37.65
N PRO A 1079 63.63 -46.99 38.04
CA PRO A 1079 64.20 -47.78 39.15
C PRO A 1079 63.91 -47.15 40.52
N THR A 1080 63.34 -47.91 41.45
CA THR A 1080 62.95 -47.42 42.79
C THR A 1080 63.42 -48.38 43.89
N GLY A 1081 63.47 -47.91 45.13
CA GLY A 1081 63.75 -48.78 46.30
C GLY A 1081 65.21 -49.23 46.46
N GLY A 1082 66.20 -48.56 45.85
CA GLY A 1082 67.61 -48.88 46.04
C GLY A 1082 68.11 -50.09 45.24
N ILE A 1083 67.38 -50.51 44.21
CA ILE A 1083 67.76 -51.65 43.36
C ILE A 1083 69.06 -51.42 42.58
N THR A 1084 69.78 -52.50 42.28
CA THR A 1084 70.92 -52.47 41.35
C THR A 1084 70.47 -52.85 39.95
N VAL A 1085 70.79 -52.01 38.96
CA VAL A 1085 70.53 -52.21 37.54
C VAL A 1085 71.83 -52.65 36.84
N SER A 1086 71.75 -53.69 36.01
CA SER A 1086 72.90 -54.27 35.30
C SER A 1086 72.86 -53.90 33.82
N GLY A 1087 73.70 -52.95 33.42
CA GLY A 1087 73.78 -52.39 32.07
C GLY A 1087 73.85 -50.86 32.10
N GLU A 1088 74.53 -50.26 31.13
CA GLU A 1088 74.77 -48.80 31.12
C GLU A 1088 73.50 -47.98 30.80
N ALA A 1089 72.53 -48.54 30.07
CA ALA A 1089 71.28 -47.86 29.72
C ALA A 1089 70.17 -48.18 30.74
N VAL A 1090 69.68 -47.15 31.44
CA VAL A 1090 68.69 -47.26 32.51
C VAL A 1090 67.34 -46.69 32.05
N VAL A 1091 66.26 -47.46 32.26
CA VAL A 1091 64.89 -47.07 31.89
C VAL A 1091 64.12 -46.55 33.11
N PHE A 1092 63.82 -45.26 33.08
CA PHE A 1092 62.98 -44.55 34.04
C PHE A 1092 61.50 -44.63 33.63
N ARG A 1093 60.59 -44.87 34.59
CA ARG A 1093 59.13 -44.90 34.36
C ARG A 1093 58.36 -44.33 35.55
N TRP A 1094 57.27 -43.61 35.29
CA TRP A 1094 56.38 -43.01 36.29
C TRP A 1094 54.92 -43.12 35.85
N THR A 1095 53.98 -42.76 36.73
CA THR A 1095 52.55 -42.66 36.40
C THR A 1095 52.21 -41.31 35.77
N GLU A 1096 51.19 -41.29 34.93
CA GLU A 1096 50.43 -40.05 34.62
C GLU A 1096 49.86 -39.46 35.94
N PRO A 1097 49.72 -38.12 36.09
CA PRO A 1097 48.94 -37.50 37.15
C PRO A 1097 47.46 -37.91 37.08
N VAL A 1098 46.78 -37.93 38.22
CA VAL A 1098 45.36 -38.34 38.33
C VAL A 1098 44.40 -37.16 38.27
N SER A 1099 44.93 -35.93 38.16
CA SER A 1099 44.15 -34.69 38.13
C SER A 1099 44.80 -33.65 37.22
N ASP A 1100 44.66 -33.87 35.92
CA ASP A 1100 44.67 -32.83 34.89
C ASP A 1100 43.52 -33.16 33.93
N THR A 1101 42.70 -32.16 33.62
CA THR A 1101 41.59 -32.24 32.65
C THR A 1101 41.56 -31.02 31.73
N GLY A 1102 42.59 -30.18 31.77
CA GLY A 1102 42.66 -28.89 31.10
C GLY A 1102 43.46 -28.94 29.81
N SER A 1103 44.73 -29.37 29.87
CA SER A 1103 45.63 -29.26 28.71
C SER A 1103 46.73 -30.35 28.63
N PRO A 1104 47.38 -30.57 27.46
CA PRO A 1104 48.28 -31.70 27.27
C PRO A 1104 49.55 -31.68 28.15
N LEU A 1105 49.86 -32.82 28.77
CA LEU A 1105 50.97 -32.98 29.71
C LEU A 1105 52.35 -33.20 29.04
N ARG A 1106 53.38 -32.80 29.80
CA ARG A 1106 54.80 -33.06 29.57
C ARG A 1106 55.51 -33.25 30.92
N TYR A 1107 56.64 -33.94 30.90
CA TYR A 1107 57.37 -34.37 32.08
C TYR A 1107 58.81 -33.88 32.04
N ARG A 1108 59.28 -33.29 33.14
CA ARG A 1108 60.71 -33.03 33.39
C ARG A 1108 61.24 -34.11 34.31
N LEU A 1109 62.05 -35.01 33.76
CA LEU A 1109 62.88 -35.96 34.51
C LEU A 1109 64.17 -35.25 34.95
N GLU A 1110 64.63 -35.51 36.16
CA GLU A 1110 65.92 -35.07 36.66
C GLU A 1110 66.66 -36.25 37.29
N VAL A 1111 67.92 -36.46 36.90
CA VAL A 1111 68.80 -37.53 37.39
C VAL A 1111 70.14 -36.90 37.77
N ASP A 1112 70.57 -37.05 39.03
CA ASP A 1112 71.79 -36.46 39.60
C ASP A 1112 71.95 -34.93 39.32
N GLY A 1113 70.81 -34.22 39.24
CA GLY A 1113 70.74 -32.79 38.93
C GLY A 1113 70.79 -32.44 37.43
N GLN A 1114 71.00 -33.40 36.53
CA GLN A 1114 70.82 -33.23 35.09
C GLN A 1114 69.34 -33.41 34.71
N GLY A 1115 68.78 -32.44 33.98
CA GLY A 1115 67.36 -32.41 33.65
C GLY A 1115 67.07 -32.64 32.16
N VAL A 1116 66.08 -33.47 31.86
CA VAL A 1116 65.57 -33.73 30.50
C VAL A 1116 64.04 -33.64 30.47
N THR A 1117 63.47 -33.26 29.32
CA THR A 1117 62.02 -33.12 29.12
C THR A 1117 61.52 -34.15 28.11
N THR A 1118 60.37 -34.77 28.38
CA THR A 1118 59.71 -35.77 27.52
C THR A 1118 58.19 -35.64 27.63
N THR A 1119 57.44 -36.07 26.61
CA THR A 1119 55.96 -36.21 26.67
C THR A 1119 55.52 -37.60 27.11
N ALA A 1120 56.40 -38.61 27.04
CA ALA A 1120 56.10 -39.97 27.47
C ALA A 1120 56.35 -40.17 28.97
N THR A 1121 55.57 -41.05 29.62
CA THR A 1121 55.74 -41.48 31.02
C THR A 1121 56.92 -42.44 31.25
N ALA A 1122 57.85 -42.49 30.30
CA ALA A 1122 59.08 -43.27 30.34
C ALA A 1122 60.22 -42.55 29.60
N TYR A 1123 61.45 -42.76 30.05
CA TYR A 1123 62.66 -42.24 29.40
C TYR A 1123 63.83 -43.22 29.62
N THR A 1124 64.77 -43.30 28.67
CA THR A 1124 65.97 -44.16 28.80
C THR A 1124 67.22 -43.29 28.72
N MET A 1125 68.15 -43.45 29.66
CA MET A 1125 69.37 -42.66 29.72
C MET A 1125 70.58 -43.53 30.08
N THR A 1126 71.73 -43.26 29.46
CA THR A 1126 72.98 -43.96 29.76
C THR A 1126 73.65 -43.37 31.01
N LEU A 1127 74.11 -44.22 31.92
CA LEU A 1127 74.74 -43.87 33.19
C LEU A 1127 76.00 -44.71 33.42
N LEU A 1128 76.98 -44.10 34.09
CA LEU A 1128 78.20 -44.77 34.55
C LEU A 1128 77.88 -45.65 35.78
N PRO A 1129 78.70 -46.67 36.10
CA PRO A 1129 78.53 -47.44 37.34
C PRO A 1129 78.70 -46.57 38.60
N GLY A 1130 77.69 -46.56 39.47
CA GLY A 1130 77.65 -45.72 40.67
C GLY A 1130 76.28 -45.72 41.37
N ASP A 1131 76.17 -44.93 42.45
CA ASP A 1131 74.90 -44.59 43.11
C ASP A 1131 74.25 -43.39 42.40
N HIS A 1132 72.95 -43.49 42.08
CA HIS A 1132 72.20 -42.47 41.34
C HIS A 1132 70.92 -42.07 42.06
N ARG A 1133 70.48 -40.82 41.83
CA ARG A 1133 69.22 -40.27 42.34
C ARG A 1133 68.39 -39.64 41.23
N TRP A 1134 67.07 -39.75 41.32
CA TRP A 1134 66.18 -39.16 40.32
C TRP A 1134 64.79 -38.78 40.85
N ARG A 1135 64.13 -37.88 40.13
CA ARG A 1135 62.79 -37.36 40.40
C ARG A 1135 62.13 -36.82 39.12
N VAL A 1136 60.81 -36.66 39.13
CA VAL A 1136 60.05 -36.16 37.97
C VAL A 1136 59.04 -35.09 38.39
N GLN A 1137 58.87 -34.06 37.57
CA GLN A 1137 57.83 -33.03 37.67
C GLN A 1137 56.96 -33.08 36.41
N ALA A 1138 55.63 -33.11 36.56
CA ALA A 1138 54.69 -32.87 35.46
C ALA A 1138 54.48 -31.36 35.25
N LEU A 1139 54.23 -30.97 34.00
CA LEU A 1139 53.81 -29.65 33.57
C LEU A 1139 52.74 -29.84 32.49
N ASP A 1140 51.75 -28.97 32.44
CA ASP A 1140 50.76 -28.95 31.36
C ASP A 1140 51.20 -28.04 30.20
N ALA A 1141 50.31 -27.79 29.23
CA ALA A 1141 50.55 -26.87 28.13
C ALA A 1141 50.28 -25.40 28.51
N ALA A 1142 49.32 -25.13 29.41
CA ALA A 1142 48.96 -23.81 29.91
C ALA A 1142 50.06 -23.12 30.76
N GLY A 1143 51.02 -23.89 31.25
CA GLY A 1143 52.21 -23.46 31.98
C GLY A 1143 52.21 -23.77 33.48
N ASN A 1144 51.21 -24.48 34.02
CA ASN A 1144 51.22 -24.88 35.43
C ASN A 1144 52.18 -26.06 35.66
N ARG A 1145 52.45 -26.35 36.95
CA ARG A 1145 53.50 -27.28 37.35
C ARG A 1145 53.08 -28.08 38.57
N ALA A 1146 53.21 -29.39 38.47
CA ALA A 1146 53.11 -30.27 39.62
C ALA A 1146 54.25 -30.03 40.62
N PRO A 1147 54.06 -30.38 41.90
CA PRO A 1147 55.18 -30.66 42.80
C PRO A 1147 56.09 -31.74 42.18
N TRP A 1148 57.39 -31.68 42.48
CA TRP A 1148 58.28 -32.78 42.17
C TRP A 1148 57.84 -34.05 42.91
N SER A 1149 58.02 -35.21 42.27
CA SER A 1149 57.96 -36.50 42.95
C SER A 1149 58.97 -36.54 44.11
N PRO A 1150 58.76 -37.43 45.11
CA PRO A 1150 59.85 -37.86 45.98
C PRO A 1150 61.07 -38.32 45.17
N GLU A 1151 62.27 -38.12 45.73
CA GLU A 1151 63.53 -38.54 45.12
C GLU A 1151 63.75 -40.03 45.36
N ALA A 1152 63.91 -40.80 44.29
CA ALA A 1152 64.25 -42.22 44.33
C ALA A 1152 65.76 -42.42 44.08
N SER A 1153 66.29 -43.53 44.59
CA SER A 1153 67.70 -43.91 44.41
C SER A 1153 67.85 -45.37 43.99
N PHE A 1154 68.95 -45.66 43.28
CA PHE A 1154 69.31 -46.95 42.69
C PHE A 1154 70.82 -46.98 42.36
N VAL A 1155 71.34 -48.13 41.94
CA VAL A 1155 72.78 -48.35 41.67
C VAL A 1155 72.98 -48.93 40.27
N VAL A 1156 74.04 -48.55 39.54
CA VAL A 1156 74.43 -49.14 38.25
C VAL A 1156 75.69 -50.00 38.41
N GLY A 1157 75.66 -51.24 37.90
CA GLY A 1157 76.75 -52.23 38.04
C GLY A 1157 77.74 -52.29 36.87
N ALA A 1158 79.04 -52.45 37.18
CA ALA A 1158 80.12 -52.61 36.19
C ALA A 1158 80.33 -54.07 35.72
N SER A 1159 80.89 -54.27 34.52
CA SER A 1159 81.19 -55.59 33.93
C SER A 1159 82.58 -55.63 33.26
N SER A 1160 83.20 -56.80 33.11
CA SER A 1160 84.55 -56.96 32.50
C SER A 1160 84.80 -58.39 31.99
N VAL A 1161 85.52 -58.54 30.87
CA VAL A 1161 85.85 -59.84 30.20
C VAL A 1161 87.26 -59.79 29.59
N TYR A 1162 87.95 -60.94 29.46
CA TYR A 1162 89.32 -61.11 28.93
C TYR A 1162 89.43 -62.22 27.87
N LEU A 1163 90.36 -62.10 26.90
CA LEU A 1163 90.71 -63.15 25.91
C LEU A 1163 92.09 -62.89 25.23
N PRO A 1164 92.93 -63.91 24.93
CA PRO A 1164 94.23 -63.73 24.24
C PRO A 1164 94.42 -64.44 22.86
N LEU A 1165 95.19 -63.75 21.99
CA LEU A 1165 96.08 -64.12 20.86
C LEU A 1165 96.50 -65.63 20.68
N VAL A 1166 96.87 -66.24 19.52
CA VAL A 1166 97.66 -65.83 18.30
C VAL A 1166 97.47 -66.77 17.06
N LEU A 1167 97.31 -66.24 15.81
CA LEU A 1167 97.60 -66.79 14.42
C LEU A 1167 97.07 -68.21 13.99
N ARG A 1168 97.02 -68.67 12.70
CA ARG A 1168 97.61 -68.22 11.40
C ARG A 1168 96.77 -68.64 10.16
N ASP A 1169 97.18 -68.20 8.95
CA ASP A 1169 96.43 -68.09 7.67
C ASP A 1169 96.33 -69.35 6.75
N TYR A 1170 95.29 -69.39 5.87
CA TYR A 1170 95.22 -69.78 4.42
C TYR A 1170 93.83 -70.40 4.03
N PRO A 1171 93.32 -70.30 2.78
CA PRO A 1171 93.22 -69.15 1.86
C PRO A 1171 91.76 -68.91 1.31
N ASP A 1172 91.59 -67.86 0.50
CA ASP A 1172 90.46 -67.64 -0.44
C ASP A 1172 90.50 -68.71 -1.59
N PRO A 1173 89.39 -69.21 -2.20
CA PRO A 1173 88.33 -68.38 -2.80
C PRO A 1173 86.85 -68.89 -2.83
N SER A 1174 85.96 -67.90 -3.02
CA SER A 1174 84.69 -67.95 -3.79
C SER A 1174 83.62 -69.05 -3.55
N ALA A 1175 82.42 -68.64 -3.09
CA ALA A 1175 81.16 -68.80 -3.83
C ALA A 1175 79.95 -68.11 -3.14
N ASN A 1176 79.10 -67.49 -3.97
CA ASN A 1176 77.77 -66.88 -3.75
C ASN A 1176 76.89 -67.53 -2.64
N ALA A 1177 75.96 -66.83 -1.98
CA ALA A 1177 75.08 -65.78 -2.51
C ALA A 1177 74.60 -64.74 -1.48
N ALA A 1178 73.92 -63.70 -1.97
CA ALA A 1178 73.54 -62.49 -1.23
C ALA A 1178 72.22 -62.59 -0.44
N CYS A 1179 72.10 -61.71 0.56
CA CYS A 1179 70.92 -60.85 0.75
C CYS A 1179 71.43 -59.41 0.99
N GLN A 1180 70.69 -58.41 0.51
CA GLN A 1180 71.00 -56.99 0.66
C GLN A 1180 69.88 -56.29 1.47
N ASP A 1181 70.21 -55.15 2.10
CA ASP A 1181 69.20 -54.26 2.68
C ASP A 1181 68.26 -53.72 1.60
N LEU A 1182 66.97 -53.58 1.95
CA LEU A 1182 65.88 -53.46 0.98
C LEU A 1182 65.19 -52.08 0.93
N ILE A 1183 65.59 -51.15 1.80
CA ILE A 1183 65.24 -49.72 1.72
C ILE A 1183 66.47 -48.88 2.11
N LEU A 1184 66.85 -47.94 1.25
CA LEU A 1184 67.83 -46.89 1.55
C LEU A 1184 67.07 -45.56 1.68
N ASN A 1185 67.25 -44.85 2.80
CA ASN A 1185 66.72 -43.49 2.98
C ASN A 1185 67.86 -42.47 2.74
N GLY A 1186 67.66 -41.58 1.76
CA GLY A 1186 68.65 -40.60 1.30
C GLY A 1186 68.67 -39.26 2.05
N GLY A 1187 67.69 -38.99 2.93
CA GLY A 1187 67.51 -37.69 3.58
C GLY A 1187 66.17 -37.04 3.26
N PHE A 1188 65.81 -35.99 3.99
CA PHE A 1188 64.43 -35.49 4.09
C PHE A 1188 64.14 -34.21 3.28
N GLU A 1189 65.07 -33.76 2.42
CA GLU A 1189 65.14 -32.36 1.96
C GLU A 1189 65.05 -32.19 0.41
N SER A 1190 64.54 -33.18 -0.34
CA SER A 1190 64.30 -33.06 -1.79
C SER A 1190 63.32 -34.11 -2.35
N ASP A 1191 62.47 -33.70 -3.30
CA ASP A 1191 61.40 -34.53 -3.91
C ASP A 1191 61.88 -35.58 -4.97
N GLU A 1192 63.10 -36.11 -4.86
CA GLU A 1192 63.63 -37.11 -5.81
C GLU A 1192 63.83 -38.51 -5.19
N GLY A 1193 62.87 -39.40 -5.50
CA GLY A 1193 63.15 -40.83 -5.72
C GLY A 1193 63.22 -41.78 -4.52
N TRP A 1194 62.07 -42.32 -4.10
CA TRP A 1194 62.04 -43.60 -3.36
C TRP A 1194 62.16 -44.78 -4.33
N LEU A 1195 63.10 -45.70 -4.07
CA LEU A 1195 63.24 -46.96 -4.81
C LEU A 1195 63.02 -48.15 -3.86
N ILE A 1196 62.01 -48.97 -4.19
CA ILE A 1196 61.69 -50.23 -3.50
C ILE A 1196 62.03 -51.36 -4.47
N ASN A 1197 62.81 -52.34 -4.03
CA ASN A 1197 63.10 -53.54 -4.82
C ASN A 1197 61.99 -54.60 -4.68
N ASP A 1198 61.73 -55.31 -5.78
CA ASP A 1198 60.69 -56.33 -5.89
C ASP A 1198 60.99 -57.57 -5.03
N THR A 1199 59.97 -58.13 -4.35
CA THR A 1199 60.12 -59.30 -3.46
C THR A 1199 58.92 -60.24 -3.51
N THR A 1200 59.17 -61.52 -3.25
CA THR A 1200 58.34 -62.65 -3.72
C THR A 1200 57.06 -62.93 -2.92
N TYR A 1201 56.52 -61.94 -2.18
CA TYR A 1201 55.26 -62.06 -1.44
C TYR A 1201 54.30 -60.92 -1.81
N PRO A 1202 53.14 -61.20 -2.44
CA PRO A 1202 52.26 -60.17 -2.96
C PRO A 1202 51.49 -59.48 -1.83
N ALA A 1203 51.96 -58.31 -1.40
CA ALA A 1203 51.22 -57.37 -0.56
C ALA A 1203 50.03 -56.76 -1.32
N THR A 1204 49.02 -57.58 -1.57
CA THR A 1204 47.77 -57.20 -2.25
C THR A 1204 46.69 -56.86 -1.24
N TYR A 1205 46.07 -55.70 -1.44
CA TYR A 1205 45.08 -55.09 -0.55
C TYR A 1205 43.67 -55.64 -0.79
N THR A 1206 42.90 -55.83 0.30
CA THR A 1206 41.46 -56.14 0.21
C THR A 1206 40.66 -55.37 1.25
N LEU A 1207 39.52 -54.78 0.85
CA LEU A 1207 38.46 -54.26 1.73
C LEU A 1207 37.10 -54.81 1.29
N ALA A 1208 37.02 -56.12 1.06
CA ALA A 1208 35.77 -56.79 0.71
C ALA A 1208 34.97 -57.10 1.99
N LEU A 1209 33.67 -56.76 2.01
CA LEU A 1209 32.74 -56.87 3.16
C LEU A 1209 33.15 -55.94 4.33
N VAL A 1210 32.75 -54.67 4.42
CA VAL A 1210 31.51 -53.97 4.00
C VAL A 1210 30.25 -54.47 4.74
N HIS A 1211 29.82 -53.70 5.73
CA HIS A 1211 28.40 -53.51 6.10
C HIS A 1211 28.20 -52.14 6.78
N SER A 1212 27.51 -51.23 6.09
CA SER A 1212 26.76 -50.02 6.56
C SER A 1212 27.34 -49.07 7.64
N GLY A 1213 27.18 -47.75 7.52
CA GLY A 1213 26.51 -47.00 6.44
C GLY A 1213 25.93 -45.64 6.83
N SER A 1214 26.71 -44.75 7.46
CA SER A 1214 26.22 -43.43 7.88
C SER A 1214 27.33 -42.36 7.96
N ARG A 1215 27.60 -41.69 6.81
CA ARG A 1215 28.16 -40.33 6.58
C ARG A 1215 29.37 -39.84 7.42
N ALA A 1216 30.33 -39.07 6.89
CA ALA A 1216 30.43 -38.28 5.66
C ALA A 1216 31.93 -38.16 5.28
N MET A 1217 32.35 -37.75 4.07
CA MET A 1217 31.62 -37.17 2.93
C MET A 1217 30.75 -38.21 2.18
N GLN A 1218 29.58 -37.89 1.62
CA GLN A 1218 28.80 -36.63 1.65
C GLN A 1218 28.32 -36.26 3.05
#